data_AF-A0A1H2DNC3-F1
#
_entry.id   AF-A0A1H2DNC3-F1
#
_cell.length_a   1.000
_cell.length_b   1.000
_cell.length_c   1.000
_cell.angle_alpha   90.00
_cell.angle_beta   90.00
_cell.angle_gamma   90.00
#
_symmetry.space_group_name_H-M   'P 1'
#
loop_
_entity.id
_entity.type
_entity.pdbx_description
1 polymer ?
#
loop_
_entity_poly.entity_id
_entity_poly.type
_entity_poly.pdbx_seq_one_letter_code
_entity_poly.pdbx_strand_id
1 'polypeptide(L)'
;MKYVLIIGSGLGAVMLFLLATAGANTEFFEHKYRLLLVINAAFVLFLMAIVAILLWRFRRRLKSGVFGSKLALRLMLVFSLMAILPGALVYAVSVQFLEKSIESWFDVKVDRALEGGLNLGQTMLDNLLEELQKKAQATALMLAGTSGPPLLILNELLLQTQVEESTLFNQDGKVIAFSSESNLALFPEKPNAVVMRHIRIQKAYSAVESLDDRGLYLRVVVPVNVLSLKEDIRVLQLLQPVPVQLAKDAERVQAGFRDYQELTLSRHGLTRLYSVTLTLALLLSLFSALATASLLSEKLSAPLGLLAEGTRAIAQGDYSRRHLVQSGDELGILTESFNLMTQQLQEAQAVAQHNQQEVESARAHLESILANLSSGVLVFDDQLALSKANRSAEQILQIPLISLDGSIIEGCVTNEPQLNMLITEIRSGFNSEATSVWQRQLTRSEDGRNQVLLLRGTRLPKISGGGGVVVFDDITSLLQVQRAVAWGEVARRLAHEIKNPLTPIQLSAERVQHKLINKLSEEDAKILRRSTETIVNQVEALKKMVNEFNQYARVPELELRQLDFNQLVREVLALYETGSMAVENGKHIQIIQILAEELPGVRGDSAQLRQVLHNLLQNAQDALIDTPEPVIEVKTETMHGGVQLSVRDNGCGFSEEIRARVFEPYVTTKLKGTGLGLPIVKKIIEEHDGLIHIENIKPHGAQISIILPAVEKNKTAGNNRLTLN
;
A
#
# COMPACT_ATOMS: atom_id res chain seq x y z
N MET A 1 -6.21 20.34 30.62
CA MET A 1 -5.05 19.81 31.39
C MET A 1 -3.91 20.80 31.47
N LYS A 2 -3.37 21.29 30.34
CA LYS A 2 -2.29 22.30 30.34
C LYS A 2 -2.59 23.51 31.23
N TYR A 3 -3.81 24.06 31.17
CA TYR A 3 -4.25 25.15 32.06
C TYR A 3 -4.33 24.77 33.54
N VAL A 4 -4.81 23.57 33.88
CA VAL A 4 -4.86 23.08 35.27
C VAL A 4 -3.45 22.91 35.84
N LEU A 5 -2.49 22.49 35.00
CA LEU A 5 -1.08 22.39 35.38
C LEU A 5 -0.46 23.77 35.65
N ILE A 6 -0.67 24.72 34.75
CA ILE A 6 -0.15 26.08 34.87
C ILE A 6 -0.76 26.79 36.10
N ILE A 7 -2.08 26.72 36.26
CA ILE A 7 -2.79 27.34 37.39
C ILE A 7 -2.37 26.69 38.70
N GLY A 8 -2.25 25.35 38.75
CA GLY A 8 -1.82 24.62 39.94
C GLY A 8 -0.40 24.97 40.39
N SER A 9 0.55 25.04 39.46
CA SER A 9 1.92 25.47 39.76
C SER A 9 2.00 26.95 40.17
N GLY A 10 1.22 27.83 39.52
CA GLY A 10 1.15 29.25 39.85
C GLY A 10 0.57 29.49 41.25
N LEU A 11 -0.55 28.85 41.59
CA LEU A 11 -1.14 28.94 42.93
C LEU A 11 -0.18 28.37 43.99
N GLY A 12 0.56 27.32 43.66
CA GLY A 12 1.59 26.76 44.53
C GLY A 12 2.73 27.71 44.85
N ALA A 13 3.24 28.43 43.85
CA ALA A 13 4.26 29.44 44.06
C ALA A 13 3.74 30.59 44.96
N VAL A 14 2.50 31.02 44.75
CA VAL A 14 1.85 32.04 45.60
C VAL A 14 1.70 31.54 47.04
N MET A 15 1.28 30.29 47.26
CA MET A 15 1.15 29.73 48.61
C MET A 15 2.50 29.58 49.32
N LEU A 16 3.54 29.12 48.62
CA LEU A 16 4.90 29.08 49.17
C LEU A 16 5.41 30.49 49.52
N PHE A 17 5.13 31.49 48.68
CA PHE A 17 5.49 32.87 48.94
C PHE A 17 4.75 33.46 50.16
N LEU A 18 3.45 33.18 50.29
CA LEU A 18 2.65 33.60 51.45
C LEU A 18 3.13 32.93 52.76
N LEU A 19 3.55 31.66 52.70
CA LEU A 19 4.14 30.98 53.86
C LEU A 19 5.52 31.54 54.23
N ALA A 20 6.36 31.81 53.24
CA ALA A 20 7.69 32.40 53.46
C ALA A 20 7.60 33.80 54.07
N THR A 21 6.67 34.63 53.58
CA THR A 21 6.43 35.98 54.12
C THR A 21 5.80 35.94 55.51
N ALA A 22 4.90 34.99 55.79
CA ALA A 22 4.32 34.79 57.12
C ALA A 22 5.36 34.35 58.16
N GLY A 23 6.39 33.59 57.77
CA GLY A 23 7.50 33.22 58.65
C GLY A 23 8.43 34.37 59.03
N ALA A 24 8.44 35.47 58.24
CA ALA A 24 9.32 36.62 58.45
C ALA A 24 8.66 37.77 59.22
N ASN A 25 7.34 37.77 59.42
CA ASN A 25 6.60 38.87 60.04
C ASN A 25 5.68 38.38 61.17
N THR A 26 6.11 38.59 62.42
CA THR A 26 5.47 38.10 63.65
C THR A 26 4.05 38.65 63.84
N GLU A 27 3.81 39.92 63.50
CA GLU A 27 2.50 40.57 63.66
C GLU A 27 1.46 40.03 62.66
N PHE A 28 1.89 39.78 61.41
CA PHE A 28 1.06 39.15 60.39
C PHE A 28 0.74 37.69 60.72
N PHE A 29 1.71 36.99 61.30
CA PHE A 29 1.55 35.61 61.75
C PHE A 29 0.45 35.52 62.80
N GLU A 30 0.48 36.30 63.89
CA GLU A 30 -0.50 36.17 64.97
C GLU A 30 -1.96 36.38 64.54
N HIS A 31 -2.25 37.39 63.72
CA HIS A 31 -3.62 37.69 63.31
C HIS A 31 -4.17 36.73 62.23
N LYS A 32 -3.31 36.21 61.35
CA LYS A 32 -3.74 35.43 60.17
C LYS A 32 -3.32 33.96 60.19
N TYR A 33 -2.62 33.49 61.22
CA TYR A 33 -2.11 32.12 61.32
C TYR A 33 -3.17 31.04 61.03
N ARG A 34 -4.34 31.16 61.68
CA ARG A 34 -5.43 30.17 61.52
C ARG A 34 -5.98 30.14 60.10
N LEU A 35 -6.19 31.32 59.49
CA LEU A 35 -6.65 31.44 58.11
C LEU A 35 -5.62 30.84 57.14
N LEU A 36 -4.34 31.18 57.34
CA LEU A 36 -3.24 30.71 56.51
C LEU A 36 -3.08 29.19 56.56
N LEU A 37 -3.22 28.59 57.74
CA LEU A 37 -3.24 27.13 57.90
C LEU A 37 -4.42 26.48 57.18
N VAL A 38 -5.63 27.01 57.32
CA VAL A 38 -6.82 26.45 56.66
C VAL A 38 -6.69 26.54 55.14
N ILE A 39 -6.24 27.68 54.61
CA ILE A 39 -6.03 27.87 53.17
C ILE A 39 -4.97 26.89 52.65
N ASN A 40 -3.84 26.74 53.35
CA ASN A 40 -2.79 25.81 52.92
C ASN A 40 -3.22 24.35 53.04
N ALA A 41 -3.94 23.97 54.10
CA ALA A 41 -4.48 22.62 54.24
C ALA A 41 -5.48 22.31 53.12
N ALA A 42 -6.37 23.25 52.79
CA ALA A 42 -7.28 23.12 51.65
C ALA A 42 -6.52 22.98 50.32
N PHE A 43 -5.44 23.74 50.14
CA PHE A 43 -4.61 23.66 48.94
C PHE A 43 -3.82 22.35 48.84
N VAL A 44 -3.30 21.83 49.96
CA VAL A 44 -2.67 20.49 50.03
C VAL A 44 -3.67 19.41 49.65
N LEU A 45 -4.90 19.45 50.17
CA LEU A 45 -5.98 18.52 49.78
C LEU A 45 -6.32 18.63 48.29
N PHE A 46 -6.39 19.85 47.76
CA PHE A 46 -6.61 20.11 46.33
C PHE A 46 -5.48 19.51 45.46
N LEU A 47 -4.22 19.72 45.84
CA LEU A 47 -3.06 19.12 45.17
C LEU A 47 -3.10 17.59 45.22
N MET A 48 -3.39 17.00 46.37
CA MET A 48 -3.53 15.55 46.50
C MET A 48 -4.65 15.00 45.62
N ALA A 49 -5.80 15.69 45.55
CA ALA A 49 -6.90 15.31 44.66
C ALA A 49 -6.48 15.37 43.18
N ILE A 50 -5.74 16.41 42.76
CA ILE A 50 -5.23 16.50 41.40
C ILE A 50 -4.22 15.38 41.09
N VAL A 51 -3.28 15.13 41.99
CA VAL A 51 -2.32 14.03 41.85
C VAL A 51 -3.05 12.68 41.74
N ALA A 52 -4.08 12.45 42.56
CA ALA A 52 -4.91 11.25 42.47
C ALA A 52 -5.66 11.15 41.14
N ILE A 53 -6.23 12.25 40.63
CA ILE A 53 -6.88 12.31 39.31
C ILE A 53 -5.88 12.01 38.18
N LEU A 54 -4.67 12.57 38.24
CA LEU A 54 -3.60 12.32 37.27
C LEU A 54 -3.23 10.83 37.25
N LEU A 55 -3.01 10.23 38.43
CA LEU A 55 -2.70 8.80 38.56
C LEU A 55 -3.87 7.92 38.10
N TRP A 56 -5.11 8.27 38.41
CA TRP A 56 -6.29 7.52 38.00
C TRP A 56 -6.50 7.55 36.48
N ARG A 57 -6.43 8.74 35.88
CA ARG A 57 -6.52 8.92 34.42
C ARG A 57 -5.42 8.14 33.71
N PHE A 58 -4.22 8.18 34.26
CA PHE A 58 -3.11 7.42 33.74
C PHE A 58 -3.34 5.90 33.82
N ARG A 59 -3.81 5.39 34.97
CA ARG A 59 -4.20 3.99 35.14
C ARG A 59 -5.27 3.56 34.13
N ARG A 60 -6.22 4.46 33.82
CA ARG A 60 -7.25 4.23 32.78
C ARG A 60 -6.63 4.14 31.38
N ARG A 61 -5.68 5.03 31.04
CA ARG A 61 -4.92 4.99 29.77
C ARG A 61 -4.11 3.70 29.60
N LEU A 62 -3.55 3.19 30.69
CA LEU A 62 -2.86 1.89 30.74
C LEU A 62 -3.82 0.73 30.46
N LYS A 63 -5.00 0.73 31.09
CA LYS A 63 -6.01 -0.30 30.86
C LYS A 63 -6.59 -0.28 29.44
N SER A 64 -6.67 0.88 28.81
CA SER A 64 -7.20 1.02 27.45
C SER A 64 -6.18 0.64 26.35
N GLY A 65 -4.96 0.24 26.68
CA GLY A 65 -3.98 -0.27 25.72
C GLY A 65 -3.54 0.71 24.64
N VAL A 66 -3.73 2.01 24.84
CA VAL A 66 -3.38 3.04 23.84
C VAL A 66 -1.87 3.05 23.60
N PHE A 67 -1.47 3.22 22.34
CA PHE A 67 -0.07 3.32 21.95
C PHE A 67 0.66 4.40 22.77
N GLY A 68 1.87 4.09 23.25
CA GLY A 68 2.65 4.99 24.14
C GLY A 68 2.34 4.90 25.63
N SER A 69 1.29 4.17 26.06
CA SER A 69 0.95 4.02 27.49
C SER A 69 2.05 3.38 28.35
N LYS A 70 2.85 2.46 27.78
CA LYS A 70 4.03 1.86 28.46
C LYS A 70 5.18 2.85 28.62
N LEU A 71 5.43 3.69 27.60
CA LEU A 71 6.44 4.75 27.66
C LEU A 71 6.05 5.78 28.72
N ALA A 72 4.77 6.18 28.74
CA ALA A 72 4.19 7.06 29.73
C ALA A 72 4.40 6.55 31.16
N LEU A 73 4.23 5.24 31.40
CA LEU A 73 4.51 4.61 32.71
C LEU A 73 5.96 4.75 33.12
N ARG A 74 6.87 4.41 32.20
CA ARG A 74 8.31 4.44 32.49
C ARG A 74 8.76 5.87 32.79
N LEU A 75 8.31 6.85 32.02
CA LEU A 75 8.58 8.27 32.28
C LEU A 75 7.99 8.72 33.63
N MET A 76 6.72 8.42 33.92
CA MET A 76 6.12 8.79 35.20
C MET A 76 6.85 8.18 36.39
N LEU A 77 7.26 6.91 36.31
CA LEU A 77 8.04 6.27 37.38
C LEU A 77 9.39 6.96 37.56
N VAL A 78 10.13 7.24 36.48
CA VAL A 78 11.44 7.90 36.54
C VAL A 78 11.31 9.30 37.14
N PHE A 79 10.38 10.13 36.64
CA PHE A 79 10.18 11.49 37.16
C PHE A 79 9.65 11.52 38.59
N SER A 80 8.73 10.61 38.95
CA SER A 80 8.23 10.53 40.33
C SER A 80 9.32 10.09 41.29
N LEU A 81 10.13 9.10 40.92
CA LEU A 81 11.26 8.65 41.74
C LEU A 81 12.31 9.77 41.90
N MET A 82 12.62 10.48 40.81
CA MET A 82 13.56 11.60 40.80
C MET A 82 13.09 12.78 41.66
N ALA A 83 11.77 13.00 41.79
CA ALA A 83 11.20 14.05 42.63
C ALA A 83 11.03 13.62 44.10
N ILE A 84 10.49 12.42 44.34
CA ILE A 84 10.16 11.93 45.69
C ILE A 84 11.42 11.56 46.45
N LEU A 85 12.39 10.85 45.85
CA LEU A 85 13.49 10.27 46.62
C LEU A 85 14.39 11.37 47.25
N PRO A 86 14.90 12.36 46.49
CA PRO A 86 15.67 13.46 47.09
C PRO A 86 14.77 14.37 47.94
N GLY A 87 13.54 14.63 47.49
CA GLY A 87 12.60 15.50 48.20
C GLY A 87 12.20 14.97 49.57
N ALA A 88 11.94 13.67 49.69
CA ALA A 88 11.60 12.99 50.94
C ALA A 88 12.79 12.95 51.91
N LEU A 89 14.01 12.77 51.38
CA LEU A 89 15.23 12.85 52.18
C LEU A 89 15.40 14.26 52.79
N VAL A 90 15.31 15.29 51.95
CA VAL A 90 15.38 16.69 52.41
C VAL A 90 14.27 16.97 53.41
N TYR A 91 13.02 16.55 53.12
CA TYR A 91 11.89 16.69 54.03
C TYR A 91 12.18 16.06 55.41
N ALA A 92 12.62 14.80 55.44
CA ALA A 92 12.88 14.08 56.69
C ALA A 92 13.99 14.75 57.52
N VAL A 93 15.10 15.11 56.86
CA VAL A 93 16.21 15.81 57.53
C VAL A 93 15.79 17.19 58.01
N SER A 94 15.06 17.96 57.20
CA SER A 94 14.61 19.31 57.56
C SER A 94 13.61 19.30 58.71
N VAL A 95 12.63 18.40 58.72
CA VAL A 95 11.68 18.28 59.84
C VAL A 95 12.40 17.86 61.11
N GLN A 96 13.27 16.84 61.05
CA GLN A 96 14.03 16.39 62.22
C GLN A 96 14.95 17.48 62.77
N PHE A 97 15.65 18.21 61.89
CA PHE A 97 16.51 19.32 62.27
C PHE A 97 15.72 20.46 62.88
N LEU A 98 14.59 20.84 62.27
CA LEU A 98 13.75 21.93 62.74
C LEU A 98 13.13 21.63 64.10
N GLU A 99 12.56 20.43 64.28
CA GLU A 99 11.94 20.01 65.53
C GLU A 99 12.95 20.04 66.69
N LYS A 100 14.15 19.46 66.48
CA LYS A 100 15.23 19.47 67.47
C LYS A 100 15.83 20.86 67.71
N SER A 101 16.00 21.67 66.66
CA SER A 101 16.61 23.00 66.79
C SER A 101 15.69 23.96 67.55
N ILE A 102 14.39 23.93 67.23
CA ILE A 102 13.40 24.72 67.97
C ILE A 102 13.32 24.23 69.42
N GLU A 103 13.29 22.91 69.65
CA GLU A 103 13.30 22.38 71.01
C GLU A 103 14.52 22.82 71.84
N SER A 104 15.70 22.83 71.24
CA SER A 104 16.94 23.23 71.92
C SER A 104 17.00 24.72 72.26
N TRP A 105 16.40 25.61 71.46
CA TRP A 105 16.37 27.05 71.73
C TRP A 105 15.39 27.43 72.85
N PHE A 106 14.33 26.64 73.00
CA PHE A 106 13.30 26.81 74.04
C PHE A 106 13.49 25.82 75.21
N ASP A 107 14.72 25.38 75.46
CA ASP A 107 15.03 24.48 76.57
C ASP A 107 14.71 25.14 77.92
N VAL A 108 14.41 24.29 78.90
CA VAL A 108 14.01 24.59 80.27
C VAL A 108 15.02 25.51 81.01
N LYS A 109 16.23 25.68 80.47
CA LYS A 109 17.28 26.53 81.04
C LYS A 109 16.94 28.02 81.01
N VAL A 110 16.36 28.52 79.92
CA VAL A 110 16.00 29.96 79.82
C VAL A 110 14.78 30.26 80.68
N ASP A 111 13.80 29.36 80.63
CA ASP A 111 12.59 29.43 81.46
C ASP A 111 12.95 29.43 82.95
N ARG A 112 13.76 28.46 83.41
CA ARG A 112 14.24 28.40 84.80
C ARG A 112 15.10 29.59 85.21
N ALA A 113 15.87 30.18 84.29
CA ALA A 113 16.70 31.35 84.59
C ALA A 113 15.87 32.62 84.77
N LEU A 114 14.86 32.83 83.92
CA LEU A 114 13.93 33.97 84.03
C LEU A 114 12.98 33.80 85.21
N GLU A 115 12.43 32.60 85.43
CA GLU A 115 11.63 32.26 86.60
C GLU A 115 12.45 32.43 87.88
N GLY A 116 13.69 31.95 87.90
CA GLY A 116 14.63 32.15 89.00
C GLY A 116 14.94 33.63 89.26
N GLY A 117 15.11 34.43 88.20
CA GLY A 117 15.33 35.89 88.30
C GLY A 117 14.10 36.64 88.84
N LEU A 118 12.90 36.27 88.39
CA LEU A 118 11.64 36.84 88.88
C LEU A 118 11.43 36.49 90.36
N ASN A 119 11.63 35.23 90.73
CA ASN A 119 11.53 34.77 92.11
C ASN A 119 12.56 35.45 93.01
N LEU A 120 13.79 35.66 92.53
CA LEU A 120 14.83 36.39 93.27
C LEU A 120 14.44 37.87 93.48
N GLY A 121 13.88 38.52 92.46
CA GLY A 121 13.36 39.89 92.55
C GLY A 121 12.21 40.00 93.55
N GLN A 122 11.24 39.10 93.49
CA GLN A 122 10.13 39.03 94.44
C GLN A 122 10.62 38.78 95.88
N THR A 123 11.51 37.80 96.07
CA THR A 123 12.09 37.50 97.38
C THR A 123 12.86 38.70 97.96
N MET A 124 13.57 39.46 97.11
CA MET A 124 14.27 40.66 97.55
C MET A 124 13.28 41.76 98.00
N LEU A 125 12.20 41.98 97.26
CA LEU A 125 11.15 42.92 97.64
C LEU A 125 10.44 42.50 98.93
N ASP A 126 10.11 41.22 99.07
CA ASP A 126 9.50 40.66 100.28
C ASP A 126 10.42 40.82 101.51
N ASN A 127 11.73 40.59 101.35
CA ASN A 127 12.71 40.81 102.41
C ASN A 127 12.79 42.29 102.83
N LEU A 128 12.82 43.22 101.87
CA LEU A 128 12.84 44.66 102.16
C LEU A 128 11.55 45.10 102.88
N LEU A 129 10.42 44.54 102.46
CA LEU A 129 9.11 44.79 103.05
C LEU A 129 9.02 44.24 104.48
N GLU A 130 9.55 43.03 104.73
CA GLU A 130 9.63 42.45 106.08
C GLU A 130 10.56 43.28 107.00
N GLU A 131 11.69 43.76 106.48
CA GLU A 131 12.61 44.63 107.21
C GLU A 131 11.96 45.96 107.58
N LEU A 132 11.26 46.60 106.62
CA LEU A 132 10.52 47.84 106.85
C LEU A 132 9.38 47.62 107.86
N GLN A 133 8.72 46.47 107.83
CA GLN A 133 7.69 46.12 108.80
C GLN A 133 8.24 45.96 110.22
N LYS A 134 9.40 45.31 110.39
CA LYS A 134 10.08 45.22 111.69
C LYS A 134 10.44 46.62 112.22
N LYS A 135 10.94 47.49 111.35
CA LYS A 135 11.23 48.90 111.70
C LYS A 135 9.95 49.63 112.14
N ALA A 136 8.88 49.54 111.35
CA ALA A 136 7.59 50.15 111.67
C ALA A 136 7.05 49.68 113.04
N GLN A 137 7.11 48.38 113.33
CA GLN A 137 6.67 47.83 114.61
C GLN A 137 7.53 48.33 115.78
N ALA A 138 8.85 48.39 115.63
CA ALA A 138 9.75 48.92 116.65
C ALA A 138 9.45 50.40 116.94
N THR A 139 9.22 51.21 115.90
CA THR A 139 8.83 52.62 116.05
C THR A 139 7.46 52.79 116.68
N ALA A 140 6.49 51.93 116.32
CA ALA A 140 5.18 51.91 116.94
C ALA A 140 5.26 51.66 118.46
N LEU A 141 6.13 50.75 118.90
CA LEU A 141 6.42 50.52 120.33
C LEU A 141 7.03 51.75 121.01
N MET A 142 7.98 52.44 120.38
CA MET A 142 8.57 53.68 120.92
C MET A 142 7.53 54.80 121.03
N LEU A 143 6.67 54.95 120.02
CA LEU A 143 5.57 55.93 119.99
C LEU A 143 4.47 55.62 121.01
N ALA A 144 4.30 54.34 121.39
CA ALA A 144 3.38 53.93 122.44
C ALA A 144 3.87 54.26 123.86
N GLY A 145 5.19 54.25 124.08
CA GLY A 145 5.80 54.38 125.41
C GLY A 145 6.28 55.78 125.81
N THR A 146 6.36 56.74 124.88
CA THR A 146 7.02 58.04 125.11
C THR A 146 6.04 59.21 125.16
N SER A 147 6.18 60.12 126.13
CA SER A 147 5.34 61.32 126.29
C SER A 147 5.80 62.55 125.47
N GLY A 148 6.80 62.38 124.59
CA GLY A 148 7.36 63.46 123.76
C GLY A 148 6.53 63.77 122.50
N PRO A 149 6.82 64.88 121.79
CA PRO A 149 6.13 65.21 120.55
C PRO A 149 6.41 64.12 119.50
N PRO A 150 5.38 63.45 118.95
CA PRO A 150 5.55 62.34 118.00
C PRO A 150 6.41 62.70 116.79
N LEU A 151 6.39 63.97 116.36
CA LEU A 151 7.17 64.50 115.25
C LEU A 151 8.69 64.29 115.41
N LEU A 152 9.24 64.37 116.63
CA LEU A 152 10.67 64.21 116.87
C LEU A 152 11.12 62.77 116.59
N ILE A 153 10.33 61.78 117.03
CA ILE A 153 10.59 60.35 116.83
C ILE A 153 10.46 59.98 115.34
N LEU A 154 9.47 60.54 114.65
CA LEU A 154 9.31 60.31 113.20
C LEU A 154 10.48 60.92 112.41
N ASN A 155 10.99 62.09 112.81
CA ASN A 155 12.12 62.74 112.14
C ASN A 155 13.44 62.00 112.40
N GLU A 156 13.67 61.51 113.63
CA GLU A 156 14.84 60.70 113.95
C GLU A 156 14.86 59.38 113.15
N LEU A 157 13.69 58.78 112.94
CA LEU A 157 13.54 57.61 112.08
C LEU A 157 13.97 57.90 110.64
N LEU A 158 13.58 59.02 110.06
CA LEU A 158 13.99 59.39 108.70
C LEU A 158 15.50 59.62 108.62
N LEU A 159 16.12 60.24 109.63
CA LEU A 159 17.57 60.49 109.63
C LEU A 159 18.41 59.20 109.77
N GLN A 160 17.87 58.18 110.42
CA GLN A 160 18.58 56.93 110.71
C GLN A 160 18.21 55.78 109.76
N THR A 161 17.18 55.93 108.91
CA THR A 161 16.67 54.86 108.04
C THR A 161 16.45 55.34 106.60
N GLN A 162 16.31 54.41 105.65
CA GLN A 162 16.03 54.71 104.24
C GLN A 162 14.54 54.98 103.96
N VAL A 163 13.78 55.41 104.97
CA VAL A 163 12.35 55.69 104.84
C VAL A 163 12.19 57.12 104.36
N GLU A 164 11.40 57.34 103.31
CA GLU A 164 11.21 58.68 102.74
C GLU A 164 10.06 59.43 103.42
N GLU A 165 9.01 58.72 103.83
CA GLU A 165 7.88 59.31 104.54
C GLU A 165 7.46 58.48 105.75
N SER A 166 7.17 59.18 106.84
CA SER A 166 6.61 58.61 108.05
C SER A 166 5.43 59.45 108.51
N THR A 167 4.25 58.82 108.59
CA THR A 167 3.01 59.51 108.95
C THR A 167 2.31 58.77 110.07
N LEU A 168 1.89 59.50 111.10
CA LEU A 168 1.04 59.01 112.16
C LEU A 168 -0.38 59.53 111.93
N PHE A 169 -1.34 58.63 111.78
CA PHE A 169 -2.77 58.92 111.64
C PHE A 169 -3.56 58.57 112.91
N ASN A 170 -4.74 59.17 113.08
CA ASN A 170 -5.75 58.68 114.04
C ASN A 170 -6.60 57.56 113.42
N GLN A 171 -7.52 56.98 114.21
CA GLN A 171 -8.44 55.91 113.81
C GLN A 171 -9.39 56.28 112.63
N ASP A 172 -9.60 57.57 112.37
CA ASP A 172 -10.39 58.12 111.26
C ASP A 172 -9.53 58.47 110.02
N GLY A 173 -8.21 58.25 110.08
CA GLY A 173 -7.28 58.59 108.99
C GLY A 173 -6.89 60.07 108.92
N LYS A 174 -7.08 60.84 110.00
CA LYS A 174 -6.56 62.22 110.12
C LYS A 174 -5.09 62.21 110.53
N VAL A 175 -4.28 63.07 109.93
CA VAL A 175 -2.83 63.18 110.21
C VAL A 175 -2.61 63.81 111.57
N ILE A 176 -1.87 63.12 112.45
CA ILE A 176 -1.41 63.58 113.77
C ILE A 176 -0.01 64.18 113.65
N ALA A 177 0.89 63.47 112.98
CA ALA A 177 2.25 63.91 112.71
C ALA A 177 2.70 63.37 111.35
N PHE A 178 3.48 64.16 110.63
CA PHE A 178 4.02 63.80 109.33
C PHE A 178 5.45 64.30 109.24
N SER A 179 6.33 63.46 108.72
CA SER A 179 7.72 63.81 108.43
C SER A 179 8.10 63.17 107.11
N SER A 180 8.81 63.92 106.27
CA SER A 180 9.32 63.43 104.98
C SER A 180 10.74 63.94 104.73
N GLU A 181 11.56 63.13 104.08
CA GLU A 181 12.90 63.50 103.58
C GLU A 181 12.81 64.34 102.29
N SER A 182 11.71 64.25 101.55
CA SER A 182 11.54 64.85 100.22
C SER A 182 10.79 66.20 100.29
N ASN A 183 11.37 67.24 99.71
CA ASN A 183 10.73 68.57 99.58
C ASN A 183 9.46 68.58 98.69
N LEU A 184 9.16 67.46 98.01
CA LEU A 184 8.02 67.34 97.11
C LEU A 184 6.73 66.87 97.81
N ALA A 185 6.83 66.17 98.95
CA ALA A 185 5.67 65.64 99.66
C ALA A 185 5.17 66.62 100.72
N LEU A 186 4.40 67.63 100.32
CA LEU A 186 3.78 68.61 101.24
C LEU A 186 2.60 68.03 102.05
N PHE A 187 2.02 66.91 101.58
CA PHE A 187 0.93 66.20 102.24
C PHE A 187 1.19 64.69 102.22
N PRO A 188 0.91 63.97 103.32
CA PRO A 188 1.10 62.52 103.35
C PRO A 188 0.09 61.81 102.46
N GLU A 189 0.56 60.74 101.81
CA GLU A 189 -0.32 59.83 101.10
C GLU A 189 -1.23 59.08 102.09
N LYS A 190 -2.55 59.15 101.90
CA LYS A 190 -3.48 58.48 102.81
C LYS A 190 -3.59 56.99 102.48
N PRO A 191 -3.58 56.09 103.47
CA PRO A 191 -3.90 54.69 103.24
C PRO A 191 -5.35 54.57 102.72
N ASN A 192 -5.55 53.65 101.77
CA ASN A 192 -6.90 53.39 101.24
C ASN A 192 -7.82 52.77 102.33
N ALA A 193 -9.14 52.75 102.06
CA ALA A 193 -10.12 52.24 103.01
C ALA A 193 -9.92 50.74 103.38
N VAL A 194 -9.31 49.95 102.49
CA VAL A 194 -9.02 48.53 102.71
C VAL A 194 -7.87 48.37 103.71
N VAL A 195 -6.80 49.14 103.55
CA VAL A 195 -5.65 49.18 104.47
C VAL A 195 -6.09 49.63 105.86
N MET A 196 -6.91 50.69 105.95
CA MET A 196 -7.46 51.14 107.23
C MET A 196 -8.33 50.08 107.92
N ARG A 197 -9.09 49.28 107.15
CA ARG A 197 -9.86 48.16 107.69
C ARG A 197 -8.97 47.05 108.25
N HIS A 198 -7.85 46.72 107.59
CA HIS A 198 -6.88 45.73 108.08
C HIS A 198 -6.29 46.13 109.44
N ILE A 199 -5.94 47.40 109.59
CA ILE A 199 -5.33 47.93 110.82
C ILE A 199 -6.32 47.98 111.99
N ARG A 200 -7.61 48.23 111.73
CA ARG A 200 -8.67 48.18 112.76
C ARG A 200 -8.80 46.82 113.45
N ILE A 201 -8.35 45.74 112.80
CA ILE A 201 -8.32 44.37 113.35
C ILE A 201 -6.94 44.08 113.99
N GLN A 202 -6.15 45.13 114.28
CA GLN A 202 -4.80 45.08 114.85
C GLN A 202 -3.78 44.25 114.04
N LYS A 203 -4.00 44.07 112.74
CA LYS A 203 -3.02 43.41 111.85
C LYS A 203 -2.24 44.46 111.06
N ALA A 204 -0.91 44.32 111.05
CA ALA A 204 -0.05 45.11 110.16
C ALA A 204 -0.41 44.84 108.69
N TYR A 205 -0.30 45.87 107.86
CA TYR A 205 -0.43 45.77 106.42
C TYR A 205 0.90 46.14 105.78
N SER A 206 1.36 45.35 104.84
CA SER A 206 2.60 45.58 104.13
C SER A 206 2.45 45.10 102.68
N ALA A 207 2.76 45.97 101.73
CA ALA A 207 2.64 45.69 100.30
C ALA A 207 3.59 46.56 99.48
N VAL A 208 4.00 46.07 98.32
CA VAL A 208 4.63 46.89 97.27
C VAL A 208 3.50 47.53 96.47
N GLU A 209 3.45 48.85 96.42
CA GLU A 209 2.41 49.61 95.72
C GLU A 209 3.04 50.58 94.72
N SER A 210 2.38 50.79 93.58
CA SER A 210 2.73 51.88 92.67
C SER A 210 1.98 53.12 93.08
N LEU A 211 2.70 54.20 93.40
CA LEU A 211 2.12 55.51 93.67
C LEU A 211 2.11 56.34 92.38
N ASP A 212 0.99 57.01 92.10
CA ASP A 212 0.82 57.86 90.93
C ASP A 212 1.99 58.88 90.83
N ASP A 213 2.66 58.90 89.68
CA ASP A 213 3.85 59.71 89.36
C ASP A 213 5.11 59.53 90.23
N ARG A 214 5.12 58.62 91.23
CA ARG A 214 6.28 58.39 92.12
C ARG A 214 6.95 57.02 91.96
N GLY A 215 6.29 56.06 91.32
CA GLY A 215 6.86 54.73 91.05
C GLY A 215 6.57 53.72 92.16
N LEU A 216 7.39 52.66 92.27
CA LEU A 216 7.17 51.58 93.22
C LEU A 216 7.66 51.95 94.62
N TYR A 217 6.79 51.78 95.61
CA TYR A 217 7.07 52.01 97.02
C TYR A 217 6.69 50.80 97.87
N LEU A 218 7.46 50.59 98.92
CA LEU A 218 7.11 49.71 100.02
C LEU A 218 6.24 50.49 100.99
N ARG A 219 4.96 50.12 101.09
CA ARG A 219 4.05 50.68 102.10
C ARG A 219 3.94 49.71 103.25
N VAL A 220 4.25 50.19 104.45
CA VAL A 220 3.95 49.44 105.68
C VAL A 220 3.14 50.30 106.62
N VAL A 221 2.02 49.74 107.08
CA VAL A 221 1.10 50.38 108.02
C VAL A 221 0.97 49.47 109.24
N VAL A 222 1.16 50.03 110.43
CA VAL A 222 1.11 49.30 111.71
C VAL A 222 0.25 50.04 112.74
N PRO A 223 -0.53 49.32 113.56
CA PRO A 223 -1.24 49.93 114.68
C PRO A 223 -0.26 50.33 115.79
N VAL A 224 -0.50 51.48 116.41
CA VAL A 224 0.23 51.99 117.57
C VAL A 224 -0.72 51.99 118.76
N ASN A 225 -0.52 51.05 119.68
CA ASN A 225 -1.36 50.88 120.86
C ASN A 225 -0.88 51.78 121.99
N VAL A 226 -1.56 52.89 122.24
CA VAL A 226 -1.25 53.80 123.35
C VAL A 226 -1.81 53.27 124.68
N LEU A 227 -1.04 53.39 125.77
CA LEU A 227 -1.39 52.87 127.12
C LEU A 227 -2.39 53.75 127.89
N SER A 228 -3.09 54.68 127.22
CA SER A 228 -4.01 55.65 127.83
C SER A 228 -5.47 55.32 127.50
N LEU A 229 -6.33 55.27 128.52
CA LEU A 229 -7.78 55.02 128.38
C LEU A 229 -8.57 56.14 127.66
N LYS A 230 -7.93 57.26 127.34
CA LYS A 230 -8.55 58.43 126.69
C LYS A 230 -8.15 58.63 125.22
N GLU A 231 -7.17 57.90 124.71
CA GLU A 231 -6.65 58.11 123.35
C GLU A 231 -7.05 56.97 122.41
N ASP A 232 -7.53 57.33 121.22
CA ASP A 232 -7.85 56.39 120.16
C ASP A 232 -6.59 55.73 119.59
N ILE A 233 -6.77 54.54 118.98
CA ILE A 233 -5.69 53.81 118.31
C ILE A 233 -5.06 54.70 117.24
N ARG A 234 -3.73 54.84 117.29
CA ARG A 234 -2.97 55.57 116.27
C ARG A 234 -2.46 54.59 115.23
N VAL A 235 -2.22 55.08 114.01
CA VAL A 235 -1.79 54.26 112.88
C VAL A 235 -0.52 54.85 112.31
N LEU A 236 0.59 54.12 112.39
CA LEU A 236 1.85 54.54 111.79
C LEU A 236 1.94 53.99 110.37
N GLN A 237 2.21 54.85 109.41
CA GLN A 237 2.54 54.51 108.03
C GLN A 237 3.99 54.88 107.76
N LEU A 238 4.76 53.95 107.21
CA LEU A 238 6.05 54.19 106.59
C LEU A 238 5.92 53.97 105.08
N LEU A 239 6.50 54.88 104.30
CA LEU A 239 6.69 54.72 102.86
C LEU A 239 8.18 54.79 102.56
N GLN A 240 8.68 53.77 101.87
CA GLN A 240 10.05 53.69 101.41
C GLN A 240 10.06 53.46 99.90
N PRO A 241 10.79 54.27 99.10
CA PRO A 241 10.92 54.04 97.68
C PRO A 241 11.69 52.74 97.42
N VAL A 242 11.21 51.93 96.46
CA VAL A 242 11.99 50.80 95.97
C VAL A 242 13.20 51.36 95.21
N PRO A 243 14.43 50.86 95.44
CA PRO A 243 15.60 51.33 94.71
C PRO A 243 15.37 51.31 93.20
N VAL A 244 15.62 52.44 92.53
CA VAL A 244 15.29 52.64 91.10
C VAL A 244 15.92 51.56 90.20
N GLN A 245 17.10 51.05 90.56
CA GLN A 245 17.73 49.95 89.84
C GLN A 245 16.96 48.64 89.98
N LEU A 246 16.54 48.29 91.20
CA LEU A 246 15.75 47.08 91.47
C LEU A 246 14.38 47.13 90.77
N ALA A 247 13.71 48.29 90.79
CA ALA A 247 12.44 48.47 90.09
C ALA A 247 12.58 48.30 88.57
N LYS A 248 13.62 48.92 87.96
CA LYS A 248 13.90 48.77 86.53
C LYS A 248 14.30 47.34 86.15
N ASP A 249 15.07 46.66 86.98
CA ASP A 249 15.51 45.29 86.71
C ASP A 249 14.36 44.30 86.89
N ALA A 250 13.49 44.48 87.89
CA ALA A 250 12.27 43.69 88.05
C ALA A 250 11.32 43.88 86.85
N GLU A 251 11.12 45.11 86.38
CA GLU A 251 10.30 45.40 85.19
C GLU A 251 10.89 44.75 83.93
N ARG A 252 12.21 44.84 83.73
CA ARG A 252 12.90 44.18 82.59
C ARG A 252 12.79 42.67 82.63
N VAL A 253 12.96 42.05 83.79
CA VAL A 253 12.84 40.59 83.95
C VAL A 253 11.39 40.16 83.74
N GLN A 254 10.42 40.90 84.26
CA GLN A 254 8.99 40.61 84.08
C GLN A 254 8.56 40.79 82.62
N ALA A 255 9.00 41.86 81.95
CA ALA A 255 8.76 42.08 80.53
C ALA A 255 9.40 40.97 79.68
N GLY A 256 10.67 40.65 79.94
CA GLY A 256 11.38 39.57 79.24
C GLY A 256 10.74 38.18 79.46
N PHE A 257 10.24 37.90 80.67
CA PHE A 257 9.51 36.68 80.96
C PHE A 257 8.16 36.62 80.22
N ARG A 258 7.41 37.73 80.17
CA ARG A 258 6.16 37.82 79.41
C ARG A 258 6.40 37.61 77.91
N ASP A 259 7.37 38.32 77.34
CA ASP A 259 7.72 38.20 75.92
C ASP A 259 8.19 36.77 75.58
N TYR A 260 8.93 36.12 76.49
CA TYR A 260 9.32 34.71 76.36
C TYR A 260 8.13 33.74 76.43
N GLN A 261 7.14 34.00 77.29
CA GLN A 261 5.92 33.20 77.37
C GLN A 261 5.09 33.29 76.08
N GLU A 262 4.95 34.48 75.50
CA GLU A 262 4.30 34.68 74.20
C GLU A 262 5.00 33.90 73.08
N LEU A 263 6.34 33.95 73.02
CA LEU A 263 7.12 33.18 72.06
C LEU A 263 6.98 31.67 72.28
N THR A 264 6.95 31.20 73.52
CA THR A 264 6.78 29.76 73.84
C THR A 264 5.41 29.24 73.39
N LEU A 265 4.35 30.03 73.52
CA LEU A 265 3.02 29.69 73.00
C LEU A 265 3.01 29.57 71.46
N SER A 266 3.90 30.30 70.76
CA SER A 266 4.05 30.26 69.31
C SER A 266 4.89 29.07 68.78
N ARG A 267 5.63 28.35 69.64
CA ARG A 267 6.54 27.23 69.27
C ARG A 267 5.87 26.17 68.39
N HIS A 268 4.71 25.68 68.84
CA HIS A 268 3.92 24.69 68.09
C HIS A 268 3.35 25.27 66.80
N GLY A 269 3.11 26.59 66.80
CA GLY A 269 2.62 27.30 65.63
C GLY A 269 3.65 27.27 64.49
N LEU A 270 4.89 27.58 64.85
CA LEU A 270 6.03 27.68 63.94
C LEU A 270 6.46 26.31 63.39
N THR A 271 6.57 25.27 64.22
CA THR A 271 6.88 23.91 63.77
C THR A 271 5.83 23.39 62.78
N ARG A 272 4.55 23.63 63.05
CA ARG A 272 3.45 23.28 62.13
C ARG A 272 3.53 24.08 60.82
N LEU A 273 3.77 25.39 60.87
CA LEU A 273 3.87 26.20 59.65
C LEU A 273 4.98 25.66 58.74
N TYR A 274 6.19 25.48 59.25
CA TYR A 274 7.31 24.97 58.45
C TYR A 274 7.09 23.54 57.96
N SER A 275 6.49 22.67 58.77
CA SER A 275 6.11 21.32 58.32
C SER A 275 5.09 21.36 57.18
N VAL A 276 4.09 22.25 57.25
CA VAL A 276 3.12 22.48 56.18
C VAL A 276 3.82 23.05 54.92
N THR A 277 4.76 23.97 55.08
CA THR A 277 5.54 24.52 53.94
C THR A 277 6.37 23.44 53.25
N LEU A 278 7.07 22.60 54.02
CA LEU A 278 7.90 21.52 53.49
C LEU A 278 7.06 20.41 52.81
N THR A 279 5.92 20.03 53.42
CA THR A 279 4.98 19.09 52.78
C THR A 279 4.41 19.66 51.48
N LEU A 280 4.05 20.95 51.47
CA LEU A 280 3.56 21.64 50.29
C LEU A 280 4.61 21.69 49.18
N ALA A 281 5.87 22.01 49.51
CA ALA A 281 6.98 22.03 48.56
C ALA A 281 7.23 20.63 47.96
N LEU A 282 7.21 19.58 48.79
CA LEU A 282 7.34 18.19 48.32
C LEU A 282 6.20 17.79 47.38
N LEU A 283 4.96 18.13 47.72
CA LEU A 283 3.80 17.84 46.89
C LEU A 283 3.80 18.63 45.58
N LEU A 284 4.24 19.90 45.59
CA LEU A 284 4.40 20.70 44.38
C LEU A 284 5.50 20.17 43.46
N SER A 285 6.60 19.69 44.04
CA SER A 285 7.67 19.01 43.28
C SER A 285 7.14 17.74 42.63
N LEU A 286 6.44 16.89 43.38
CA LEU A 286 5.80 15.68 42.85
C LEU A 286 4.77 16.01 41.77
N PHE A 287 3.91 16.98 42.01
CA PHE A 287 2.92 17.44 41.03
C PHE A 287 3.59 17.93 39.75
N SER A 288 4.63 18.75 39.85
CA SER A 288 5.37 19.29 38.71
C SER A 288 6.08 18.18 37.92
N ALA A 289 6.64 17.18 38.61
CA ALA A 289 7.25 16.01 38.00
C ALA A 289 6.22 15.16 37.24
N LEU A 290 5.07 14.86 37.85
CA LEU A 290 3.98 14.12 37.21
C LEU A 290 3.38 14.90 36.02
N ALA A 291 3.20 16.20 36.18
CA ALA A 291 2.73 17.11 35.14
C ALA A 291 3.67 17.10 33.92
N THR A 292 4.96 17.27 34.16
CA THR A 292 6.00 17.27 33.11
C THR A 292 6.08 15.92 32.43
N ALA A 293 6.05 14.81 33.20
CA ALA A 293 6.03 13.46 32.65
C ALA A 293 4.81 13.23 31.73
N SER A 294 3.63 13.72 32.12
CA SER A 294 2.41 13.61 31.30
C SER A 294 2.50 14.45 30.02
N LEU A 295 3.01 15.69 30.09
CA LEU A 295 3.16 16.57 28.92
C LEU A 295 4.19 16.01 27.93
N LEU A 296 5.35 15.57 28.43
CA LEU A 296 6.40 14.99 27.61
C LEU A 296 5.95 13.67 26.99
N SER A 297 5.22 12.84 27.75
CA SER A 297 4.62 11.62 27.23
C SER A 297 3.65 11.89 26.08
N GLU A 298 2.78 12.91 26.18
CA GLU A 298 1.88 13.28 25.09
C GLU A 298 2.65 13.80 23.86
N LYS A 299 3.68 14.63 24.08
CA LYS A 299 4.53 15.15 22.98
C LYS A 299 5.28 14.04 22.24
N LEU A 300 5.77 13.02 22.93
CA LEU A 300 6.54 11.92 22.32
C LEU A 300 5.66 10.79 21.77
N SER A 301 4.54 10.47 22.43
CA SER A 301 3.75 9.28 22.06
C SER A 301 2.94 9.46 20.78
N ALA A 302 2.47 10.68 20.50
CA ALA A 302 1.63 10.92 19.32
C ALA A 302 2.42 10.76 17.99
N PRO A 303 3.61 11.39 17.79
CA PRO A 303 4.37 11.20 16.56
C PRO A 303 4.91 9.77 16.39
N LEU A 304 5.33 9.14 17.50
CA LEU A 304 5.81 7.75 17.47
C LEU A 304 4.66 6.76 17.17
N GLY A 305 3.44 7.05 17.62
CA GLY A 305 2.24 6.30 17.22
C GLY A 305 1.97 6.46 15.74
N LEU A 306 2.13 7.69 15.25
CA LEU A 306 2.23 8.08 13.85
C LEU A 306 3.02 7.08 13.01
N LEU A 307 4.31 7.01 13.35
CA LEU A 307 5.31 6.22 12.67
C LEU A 307 5.10 4.70 12.86
N ALA A 308 4.63 4.27 14.02
CA ALA A 308 4.31 2.86 14.25
C ALA A 308 3.11 2.37 13.41
N GLU A 309 2.10 3.21 13.23
CA GLU A 309 0.98 2.90 12.35
C GLU A 309 1.42 2.94 10.89
N GLY A 310 2.19 3.96 10.50
CA GLY A 310 2.76 4.08 9.15
C GLY A 310 3.64 2.89 8.77
N THR A 311 4.57 2.48 9.64
CA THR A 311 5.43 1.31 9.39
C THR A 311 4.62 0.02 9.25
N ARG A 312 3.54 -0.14 10.02
CA ARG A 312 2.63 -1.29 9.91
C ARG A 312 1.84 -1.28 8.60
N ALA A 313 1.41 -0.11 8.14
CA ALA A 313 0.75 0.04 6.84
C ALA A 313 1.70 -0.32 5.68
N ILE A 314 2.95 0.14 5.74
CA ILE A 314 4.00 -0.23 4.76
C ILE A 314 4.23 -1.74 4.75
N ALA A 315 4.31 -2.38 5.92
CA ALA A 315 4.45 -3.84 6.02
C ALA A 315 3.25 -4.61 5.41
N GLN A 316 2.10 -3.97 5.27
CA GLN A 316 0.90 -4.52 4.61
C GLN A 316 0.81 -4.14 3.12
N GLY A 317 1.79 -3.40 2.59
CA GLY A 317 1.84 -2.96 1.19
C GLY A 317 1.10 -1.65 0.90
N ASP A 318 0.65 -0.90 1.91
CA ASP A 318 0.06 0.44 1.72
C ASP A 318 1.11 1.54 1.93
N TYR A 319 1.67 2.03 0.82
CA TYR A 319 2.68 3.10 0.79
C TYR A 319 2.05 4.50 0.62
N SER A 320 0.72 4.58 0.51
CA SER A 320 -0.01 5.82 0.17
C SER A 320 -0.10 6.78 1.35
N ARG A 321 0.03 6.28 2.57
CA ARG A 321 -0.18 7.05 3.80
C ARG A 321 1.02 7.93 4.12
N ARG A 322 0.91 9.20 3.71
CA ARG A 322 1.86 10.26 4.07
C ARG A 322 1.46 10.91 5.39
N HIS A 323 2.43 11.05 6.28
CA HIS A 323 2.21 11.72 7.57
C HIS A 323 2.74 13.14 7.49
N LEU A 324 1.91 14.11 7.90
CA LEU A 324 2.30 15.52 7.95
C LEU A 324 3.39 15.73 9.00
N VAL A 325 4.49 16.37 8.61
CA VAL A 325 5.56 16.76 9.53
C VAL A 325 5.05 17.92 10.38
N GLN A 326 4.62 17.62 11.61
CA GLN A 326 4.06 18.61 12.54
C GLN A 326 5.09 19.22 13.50
N SER A 327 6.32 18.70 13.50
CA SER A 327 7.36 19.07 14.46
C SER A 327 8.64 19.48 13.75
N GLY A 328 9.30 20.54 14.19
CA GLY A 328 10.59 20.99 13.68
C GLY A 328 11.78 20.48 14.49
N ASP A 329 11.57 19.45 15.31
CA ASP A 329 12.60 18.79 16.12
C ASP A 329 13.07 17.47 15.46
N GLU A 330 13.87 16.67 16.17
CA GLU A 330 14.46 15.42 15.65
C GLU A 330 13.38 14.41 15.21
N LEU A 331 12.20 14.45 15.83
CA LEU A 331 11.06 13.64 15.41
C LEU A 331 10.48 14.11 14.07
N GLY A 332 10.58 15.41 13.79
CA GLY A 332 10.27 15.98 12.48
C GLY A 332 11.16 15.41 11.38
N ILE A 333 12.47 15.48 11.59
CA ILE A 333 13.48 14.93 10.66
C ILE A 333 13.26 13.42 10.45
N LEU A 334 12.95 12.67 11.51
CA LEU A 334 12.65 11.25 11.40
C LEU A 334 11.38 10.99 10.58
N THR A 335 10.34 11.81 10.75
CA THR A 335 9.09 11.71 9.98
C THR A 335 9.31 12.04 8.51
N GLU A 336 10.12 13.05 8.22
CA GLU A 336 10.52 13.38 6.85
C GLU A 336 11.33 12.25 6.20
N SER A 337 12.33 11.72 6.90
CA SER A 337 13.14 10.58 6.44
C SER A 337 12.28 9.34 6.19
N PHE A 338 11.30 9.09 7.06
CA PHE A 338 10.34 7.99 6.90
C PHE A 338 9.46 8.19 5.66
N ASN A 339 8.93 9.39 5.44
CA ASN A 339 8.14 9.70 4.25
C ASN A 339 8.96 9.53 2.96
N LEU A 340 10.22 9.99 2.95
CA LEU A 340 11.14 9.84 1.81
C LEU A 340 11.41 8.37 1.49
N MET A 341 11.70 7.55 2.51
CA MET A 341 11.86 6.10 2.34
C MET A 341 10.59 5.45 1.78
N THR A 342 9.41 5.85 2.29
CA THR A 342 8.11 5.32 1.83
C THR A 342 7.85 5.66 0.37
N GLN A 343 8.20 6.88 -0.05
CA GLN A 343 8.14 7.28 -1.46
C GLN A 343 9.07 6.44 -2.34
N GLN A 344 10.32 6.24 -1.93
CA GLN A 344 11.28 5.42 -2.68
C GLN A 344 10.81 3.97 -2.83
N LEU A 345 10.23 3.40 -1.77
CA LEU A 345 9.65 2.05 -1.82
C LEU A 345 8.46 1.98 -2.79
N GLN A 346 7.57 2.97 -2.76
CA GLN A 346 6.44 3.05 -3.67
C GLN A 346 6.90 3.11 -5.14
N GLU A 347 7.90 3.95 -5.44
CA GLU A 347 8.49 4.07 -6.78
C GLU A 347 9.15 2.76 -7.22
N ALA A 348 9.94 2.12 -6.35
CA ALA A 348 10.59 0.85 -6.65
C ALA A 348 9.59 -0.28 -6.92
N GLN A 349 8.49 -0.35 -6.16
CA GLN A 349 7.45 -1.35 -6.37
C GLN A 349 6.67 -1.09 -7.67
N ALA A 350 6.38 0.16 -8.01
CA ALA A 350 5.74 0.52 -9.27
C ALA A 350 6.60 0.14 -10.48
N VAL A 351 7.91 0.39 -10.42
CA VAL A 351 8.86 -0.04 -11.47
C VAL A 351 8.91 -1.56 -11.57
N ALA A 352 8.97 -2.27 -10.45
CA ALA A 352 8.99 -3.74 -10.45
C ALA A 352 7.71 -4.33 -11.06
N GLN A 353 6.53 -3.80 -10.71
CA GLN A 353 5.25 -4.22 -11.30
C GLN A 353 5.19 -3.94 -12.80
N HIS A 354 5.68 -2.77 -13.23
CA HIS A 354 5.73 -2.42 -14.64
C HIS A 354 6.63 -3.38 -15.43
N ASN A 355 7.84 -3.64 -14.95
CA ASN A 355 8.76 -4.61 -15.56
C ASN A 355 8.15 -6.01 -15.61
N GLN A 356 7.44 -6.43 -14.56
CA GLN A 356 6.78 -7.73 -14.55
C GLN A 356 5.67 -7.82 -15.61
N GLN A 357 4.86 -6.77 -15.75
CA GLN A 357 3.85 -6.69 -16.82
C GLN A 357 4.49 -6.68 -18.22
N GLU A 358 5.60 -5.99 -18.42
CA GLU A 358 6.32 -6.01 -19.69
C GLU A 358 6.84 -7.40 -20.03
N VAL A 359 7.41 -8.12 -19.06
CA VAL A 359 7.90 -9.49 -19.25
C VAL A 359 6.75 -10.46 -19.56
N GLU A 360 5.63 -10.37 -18.84
CA GLU A 360 4.45 -11.20 -19.10
C GLU A 360 3.84 -10.90 -20.48
N SER A 361 3.72 -9.62 -20.85
CA SER A 361 3.25 -9.19 -22.16
C SER A 361 4.18 -9.67 -23.29
N ALA A 362 5.49 -9.50 -23.14
CA ALA A 362 6.48 -9.97 -24.11
C ALA A 362 6.44 -11.50 -24.25
N ARG A 363 6.30 -12.23 -23.15
CA ARG A 363 6.15 -13.69 -23.16
C ARG A 363 4.88 -14.12 -23.91
N ALA A 364 3.73 -13.53 -23.57
CA ALA A 364 2.46 -13.83 -24.23
C ALA A 364 2.52 -13.48 -25.74
N HIS A 365 3.17 -12.38 -26.10
CA HIS A 365 3.39 -11.99 -27.48
C HIS A 365 4.22 -13.03 -28.25
N LEU A 366 5.34 -13.51 -27.69
CA LEU A 366 6.16 -14.55 -28.29
C LEU A 366 5.41 -15.89 -28.43
N GLU A 367 4.65 -16.30 -27.41
CA GLU A 367 3.81 -17.51 -27.48
C GLU A 367 2.75 -17.39 -28.59
N SER A 368 2.12 -16.22 -28.75
CA SER A 368 1.17 -15.98 -29.83
C SER A 368 1.82 -15.97 -31.22
N ILE A 369 3.04 -15.42 -31.36
CA ILE A 369 3.78 -15.48 -32.63
C ILE A 369 4.08 -16.93 -32.98
N LEU A 370 4.63 -17.70 -32.04
CA LEU A 370 4.99 -19.10 -32.26
C LEU A 370 3.77 -19.96 -32.64
N ALA A 371 2.61 -19.73 -32.01
CA ALA A 371 1.37 -20.46 -32.27
C ALA A 371 0.76 -20.20 -33.66
N ASN A 372 0.97 -19.01 -34.24
CA ASN A 372 0.38 -18.60 -35.53
C ASN A 372 1.35 -18.70 -36.73
N LEU A 373 2.62 -19.08 -36.52
CA LEU A 373 3.55 -19.36 -37.61
C LEU A 373 3.08 -20.57 -38.41
N SER A 374 3.04 -20.50 -39.73
CA SER A 374 2.69 -21.64 -40.59
C SER A 374 3.75 -22.74 -40.61
N SER A 375 4.99 -22.41 -40.25
CA SER A 375 6.12 -23.35 -40.15
C SER A 375 6.09 -24.13 -38.85
N GLY A 376 6.56 -25.37 -38.87
CA GLY A 376 6.80 -26.14 -37.65
C GLY A 376 8.08 -25.66 -36.97
N VAL A 377 8.03 -25.39 -35.67
CA VAL A 377 9.18 -24.96 -34.85
C VAL A 377 9.37 -25.95 -33.72
N LEU A 378 10.59 -26.49 -33.60
CA LEU A 378 11.04 -27.36 -32.52
C LEU A 378 12.24 -26.71 -31.82
N VAL A 379 12.17 -26.60 -30.50
CA VAL A 379 13.25 -26.07 -29.66
C VAL A 379 13.78 -27.20 -28.82
N PHE A 380 15.10 -27.37 -28.83
CA PHE A 380 15.83 -28.37 -28.08
C PHE A 380 16.72 -27.72 -27.03
N ASP A 381 16.88 -28.35 -25.88
CA ASP A 381 17.82 -27.95 -24.83
C ASP A 381 19.27 -28.34 -25.17
N ASP A 382 20.21 -28.09 -24.24
CA ASP A 382 21.62 -28.35 -24.41
C ASP A 382 21.99 -29.84 -24.48
N GLN A 383 21.13 -30.74 -23.98
CA GLN A 383 21.22 -32.19 -24.18
C GLN A 383 20.50 -32.68 -25.45
N LEU A 384 19.98 -31.75 -26.26
CA LEU A 384 19.13 -32.04 -27.41
C LEU A 384 17.85 -32.82 -27.04
N ALA A 385 17.22 -32.50 -25.92
CA ALA A 385 15.86 -32.92 -25.61
C ALA A 385 14.85 -31.87 -26.08
N LEU A 386 13.69 -32.32 -26.56
CA LEU A 386 12.64 -31.45 -27.05
C LEU A 386 12.07 -30.63 -25.87
N SER A 387 12.27 -29.32 -25.89
CA SER A 387 11.82 -28.40 -24.83
C SER A 387 10.52 -27.69 -25.20
N LYS A 388 10.33 -27.33 -26.46
CA LYS A 388 9.10 -26.69 -26.95
C LYS A 388 8.82 -27.06 -28.41
N ALA A 389 7.54 -27.14 -28.75
CA ALA A 389 7.06 -27.24 -30.12
C ALA A 389 5.87 -26.30 -30.33
N ASN A 390 5.74 -25.71 -31.53
CA ASN A 390 4.55 -24.94 -31.87
C ASN A 390 3.43 -25.84 -32.45
N ARG A 391 2.20 -25.32 -32.45
CA ARG A 391 1.02 -26.04 -32.97
C ARG A 391 1.18 -26.48 -34.42
N SER A 392 1.82 -25.67 -35.25
CA SER A 392 2.03 -25.99 -36.67
C SER A 392 2.98 -27.17 -36.86
N ALA A 393 3.93 -27.41 -35.94
CA ALA A 393 4.76 -28.60 -35.98
C ALA A 393 3.93 -29.88 -35.82
N GLU A 394 2.94 -29.89 -34.91
CA GLU A 394 2.02 -31.02 -34.74
C GLU A 394 1.13 -31.22 -35.99
N GLN A 395 0.66 -30.13 -36.59
CA GLN A 395 -0.19 -30.19 -37.78
C GLN A 395 0.55 -30.69 -39.03
N ILE A 396 1.79 -30.24 -39.25
CA ILE A 396 2.59 -30.63 -40.42
C ILE A 396 3.07 -32.08 -40.27
N LEU A 397 3.52 -32.47 -39.08
CA LEU A 397 4.01 -33.83 -38.82
C LEU A 397 2.89 -34.84 -38.61
N GLN A 398 1.68 -34.36 -38.33
CA GLN A 398 0.48 -35.15 -37.97
C GLN A 398 0.65 -36.02 -36.72
N ILE A 399 1.48 -35.56 -35.78
CA ILE A 399 1.84 -36.29 -34.55
C ILE A 399 1.62 -35.34 -33.35
N PRO A 400 0.99 -35.80 -32.26
CA PRO A 400 0.90 -35.02 -31.03
C PRO A 400 2.29 -34.91 -30.38
N LEU A 401 2.87 -33.71 -30.37
CA LEU A 401 4.22 -33.47 -29.83
C LEU A 401 4.19 -33.21 -28.31
N ILE A 402 3.00 -32.95 -27.74
CA ILE A 402 2.79 -32.83 -26.28
C ILE A 402 3.30 -34.05 -25.50
N SER A 403 3.16 -35.27 -26.04
CA SER A 403 3.63 -36.50 -25.39
C SER A 403 5.15 -36.71 -25.45
N LEU A 404 5.87 -35.83 -26.16
CA LEU A 404 7.31 -35.90 -26.38
C LEU A 404 8.08 -34.78 -25.66
N ASP A 405 7.40 -33.96 -24.87
CA ASP A 405 8.02 -32.88 -24.09
C ASP A 405 9.04 -33.44 -23.08
N GLY A 406 10.26 -32.89 -23.09
CA GLY A 406 11.40 -33.36 -22.29
C GLY A 406 12.06 -34.66 -22.78
N SER A 407 11.60 -35.26 -23.88
CA SER A 407 12.24 -36.46 -24.44
C SER A 407 13.50 -36.09 -25.21
N ILE A 408 14.61 -36.81 -24.94
CA ILE A 408 15.83 -36.71 -25.74
C ILE A 408 15.51 -37.14 -27.17
N ILE A 409 16.15 -36.52 -28.18
CA ILE A 409 15.97 -36.83 -29.61
C ILE A 409 15.91 -38.35 -29.92
N GLU A 410 16.66 -39.19 -29.20
CA GLU A 410 16.63 -40.66 -29.34
C GLU A 410 15.39 -41.33 -28.75
N GLY A 411 14.87 -40.82 -27.64
CA GLY A 411 13.61 -41.25 -27.04
C GLY A 411 12.40 -40.93 -27.92
N CYS A 412 12.45 -39.84 -28.68
CA CYS A 412 11.37 -39.47 -29.61
C CYS A 412 11.14 -40.51 -30.71
N VAL A 413 12.21 -41.13 -31.21
CA VAL A 413 12.14 -42.20 -32.22
C VAL A 413 11.56 -43.50 -31.64
N THR A 414 11.80 -43.74 -30.35
CA THR A 414 11.29 -44.94 -29.65
C THR A 414 9.77 -44.87 -29.45
N ASN A 415 9.25 -43.68 -29.16
CA ASN A 415 7.82 -43.46 -28.96
C ASN A 415 7.07 -43.34 -30.29
N GLU A 416 7.67 -42.73 -31.31
CA GLU A 416 7.05 -42.51 -32.62
C GLU A 416 8.04 -42.85 -33.77
N PRO A 417 7.99 -44.10 -34.30
CA PRO A 417 8.93 -44.57 -35.33
C PRO A 417 8.90 -43.76 -36.63
N GLN A 418 7.78 -43.09 -36.90
CA GLN A 418 7.59 -42.24 -38.08
C GLN A 418 8.53 -41.02 -38.09
N LEU A 419 8.99 -40.56 -36.92
CA LEU A 419 9.92 -39.43 -36.78
C LEU A 419 11.38 -39.81 -37.07
N ASN A 420 11.70 -41.09 -37.26
CA ASN A 420 13.09 -41.56 -37.39
C ASN A 420 13.86 -40.82 -38.49
N MET A 421 13.25 -40.64 -39.66
CA MET A 421 13.88 -39.91 -40.78
C MET A 421 14.10 -38.43 -40.46
N LEU A 422 13.11 -37.77 -39.84
CA LEU A 422 13.21 -36.37 -39.43
C LEU A 422 14.33 -36.16 -38.41
N ILE A 423 14.36 -37.00 -37.38
CA ILE A 423 15.32 -36.95 -36.29
C ILE A 423 16.75 -37.23 -36.77
N THR A 424 16.92 -38.19 -37.69
CA THR A 424 18.22 -38.50 -38.27
C THR A 424 18.80 -37.31 -39.03
N GLU A 425 17.96 -36.61 -39.80
CA GLU A 425 18.37 -35.39 -40.52
C GLU A 425 18.69 -34.23 -39.58
N ILE A 426 17.87 -34.02 -38.53
CA ILE A 426 18.12 -32.99 -37.52
C ILE A 426 19.46 -33.23 -36.79
N ARG A 427 19.72 -34.47 -36.39
CA ARG A 427 20.98 -34.86 -35.72
C ARG A 427 22.18 -34.62 -36.61
N SER A 428 22.09 -35.05 -37.85
CA SER A 428 23.16 -34.87 -38.83
C SER A 428 23.39 -33.38 -39.13
N GLY A 429 22.33 -32.56 -39.17
CA GLY A 429 22.40 -31.10 -39.29
C GLY A 429 23.13 -30.43 -38.12
N PHE A 430 22.80 -30.79 -36.88
CA PHE A 430 23.47 -30.26 -35.68
C PHE A 430 24.91 -30.75 -35.47
N ASN A 431 25.32 -31.80 -36.19
CA ASN A 431 26.68 -32.34 -36.20
C ASN A 431 27.52 -31.81 -37.39
N SER A 432 26.88 -31.30 -38.44
CA SER A 432 27.55 -30.68 -39.59
C SER A 432 27.69 -29.17 -39.37
N GLU A 433 28.91 -28.72 -39.07
CA GLU A 433 29.34 -27.33 -38.86
C GLU A 433 28.85 -26.64 -37.58
N ALA A 434 29.80 -26.15 -36.78
CA ALA A 434 29.58 -25.71 -35.40
C ALA A 434 29.00 -24.29 -35.24
N THR A 435 28.75 -23.55 -36.32
CA THR A 435 28.48 -22.10 -36.24
C THR A 435 27.51 -21.52 -37.26
N SER A 436 27.05 -22.25 -38.28
CA SER A 436 26.17 -21.75 -39.34
C SER A 436 24.78 -22.37 -39.29
N VAL A 437 23.78 -21.62 -39.78
CA VAL A 437 22.43 -22.15 -40.02
C VAL A 437 22.53 -23.26 -41.08
N TRP A 438 22.08 -24.47 -40.76
CA TRP A 438 22.04 -25.58 -41.72
C TRP A 438 20.66 -25.67 -42.37
N GLN A 439 20.61 -26.15 -43.61
CA GLN A 439 19.37 -26.38 -44.35
C GLN A 439 19.39 -27.77 -45.00
N ARG A 440 18.31 -28.53 -44.87
CA ARG A 440 18.15 -29.86 -45.47
C ARG A 440 16.75 -30.09 -45.99
N GLN A 441 16.64 -30.91 -47.02
CA GLN A 441 15.37 -31.31 -47.61
C GLN A 441 15.10 -32.77 -47.27
N LEU A 442 13.95 -33.05 -46.67
CA LEU A 442 13.48 -34.39 -46.35
C LEU A 442 12.26 -34.71 -47.21
N THR A 443 12.25 -35.88 -47.84
CA THR A 443 11.06 -36.41 -48.52
C THR A 443 10.52 -37.56 -47.70
N ARG A 444 9.30 -37.42 -47.21
CA ARG A 444 8.56 -38.45 -46.47
C ARG A 444 7.45 -38.97 -47.39
N SER A 445 7.26 -40.28 -47.43
CA SER A 445 6.13 -40.89 -48.12
C SER A 445 5.23 -41.51 -47.07
N GLU A 446 4.01 -40.99 -46.96
CA GLU A 446 3.02 -41.46 -46.00
C GLU A 446 1.67 -41.59 -46.71
N ASP A 447 1.02 -42.76 -46.58
CA ASP A 447 -0.24 -43.10 -47.27
C ASP A 447 -0.26 -42.82 -48.78
N GLY A 448 0.87 -43.04 -49.46
CA GLY A 448 1.00 -42.82 -50.91
C GLY A 448 1.11 -41.36 -51.34
N ARG A 449 1.17 -40.42 -50.39
CA ARG A 449 1.46 -39.00 -50.64
C ARG A 449 2.91 -38.69 -50.27
N ASN A 450 3.65 -38.13 -51.22
CA ASN A 450 5.01 -37.64 -50.97
C ASN A 450 4.95 -36.23 -50.41
N GLN A 451 5.31 -36.08 -49.14
CA GLN A 451 5.49 -34.79 -48.47
C GLN A 451 6.98 -34.40 -48.54
N VAL A 452 7.25 -33.16 -48.89
CA VAL A 452 8.61 -32.59 -48.93
C VAL A 452 8.73 -31.51 -47.87
N LEU A 453 9.58 -31.75 -46.88
CA LEU A 453 9.86 -30.83 -45.79
C LEU A 453 11.22 -30.15 -46.01
N LEU A 454 11.26 -28.83 -45.85
CA LEU A 454 12.50 -28.06 -45.82
C LEU A 454 12.84 -27.74 -44.37
N LEU A 455 13.87 -28.40 -43.83
CA LEU A 455 14.36 -28.16 -42.48
C LEU A 455 15.45 -27.10 -42.47
N ARG A 456 15.41 -26.22 -41.48
CA ARG A 456 16.46 -25.26 -41.15
C ARG A 456 16.74 -25.33 -39.67
N GLY A 457 18.00 -25.43 -39.27
CA GLY A 457 18.33 -25.44 -37.86
C GLY A 457 19.55 -24.61 -37.52
N THR A 458 19.60 -24.19 -36.26
CA THR A 458 20.70 -23.39 -35.70
C THR A 458 20.89 -23.73 -34.23
N ARG A 459 22.13 -23.69 -33.74
CA ARG A 459 22.42 -23.87 -32.32
C ARG A 459 22.26 -22.55 -31.57
N LEU A 460 21.63 -22.60 -30.41
CA LEU A 460 21.48 -21.43 -29.55
C LEU A 460 22.77 -21.18 -28.75
N PRO A 461 23.15 -19.92 -28.51
CA PRO A 461 24.30 -19.58 -27.67
C PRO A 461 24.11 -20.14 -26.25
N LYS A 462 25.21 -20.56 -25.60
CA LYS A 462 25.18 -21.02 -24.20
C LYS A 462 24.59 -20.00 -23.21
N ILE A 463 24.71 -18.70 -23.51
CA ILE A 463 24.14 -17.61 -22.70
C ILE A 463 22.60 -17.68 -22.66
N SER A 464 21.97 -18.23 -23.70
CA SER A 464 20.52 -18.35 -23.84
C SER A 464 19.96 -19.68 -23.33
N GLY A 465 20.77 -20.48 -22.62
CA GLY A 465 20.42 -21.84 -22.17
C GLY A 465 20.97 -22.97 -23.05
N GLY A 466 21.68 -22.64 -24.14
CA GLY A 466 22.22 -23.65 -25.06
C GLY A 466 21.13 -24.38 -25.86
N GLY A 467 21.54 -25.42 -26.59
CA GLY A 467 20.64 -26.25 -27.39
C GLY A 467 20.52 -25.83 -28.85
N GLY A 468 19.33 -25.98 -29.43
CA GLY A 468 19.11 -25.71 -30.85
C GLY A 468 17.65 -25.50 -31.24
N VAL A 469 17.42 -24.75 -32.31
CA VAL A 469 16.10 -24.52 -32.88
C VAL A 469 16.08 -25.12 -34.28
N VAL A 470 15.01 -25.84 -34.61
CA VAL A 470 14.72 -26.37 -35.94
C VAL A 470 13.38 -25.81 -36.39
N VAL A 471 13.36 -25.19 -37.56
CA VAL A 471 12.17 -24.74 -38.27
C VAL A 471 12.01 -25.59 -39.51
N PHE A 472 10.80 -26.04 -39.82
CA PHE A 472 10.53 -26.80 -41.03
C PHE A 472 9.24 -26.36 -41.73
N ASP A 473 9.31 -26.30 -43.06
CA ASP A 473 8.22 -25.91 -43.94
C ASP A 473 7.79 -27.08 -44.83
N ASP A 474 6.47 -27.27 -45.02
CA ASP A 474 5.95 -28.16 -46.05
C ASP A 474 5.94 -27.43 -47.41
N ILE A 475 6.87 -27.80 -48.29
CA ILE A 475 7.05 -27.19 -49.61
C ILE A 475 6.47 -28.05 -50.74
N THR A 476 5.65 -29.05 -50.41
CA THR A 476 5.11 -30.01 -51.38
C THR A 476 4.30 -29.32 -52.49
N SER A 477 3.36 -28.45 -52.10
CA SER A 477 2.51 -27.71 -53.04
C SER A 477 3.32 -26.71 -53.86
N LEU A 478 4.28 -26.03 -53.24
CA LEU A 478 5.16 -25.06 -53.90
C LEU A 478 6.00 -25.72 -55.00
N LEU A 479 6.58 -26.89 -54.73
CA LEU A 479 7.36 -27.64 -55.72
C LEU A 479 6.49 -28.16 -56.87
N GLN A 480 5.24 -28.54 -56.61
CA GLN A 480 4.30 -28.93 -57.68
C GLN A 480 3.95 -27.76 -58.60
N VAL A 481 3.66 -26.59 -58.03
CA VAL A 481 3.38 -25.37 -58.80
C VAL A 481 4.59 -24.96 -59.63
N GLN A 482 5.79 -24.96 -59.03
CA GLN A 482 7.02 -24.60 -59.74
C GLN A 482 7.29 -25.54 -60.93
N ARG A 483 7.05 -26.85 -60.76
CA ARG A 483 7.15 -27.83 -61.85
C ARG A 483 6.14 -27.56 -62.96
N ALA A 484 4.89 -27.25 -62.61
CA ALA A 484 3.83 -26.95 -63.58
C ALA A 484 4.15 -25.69 -64.41
N VAL A 485 4.63 -24.63 -63.77
CA VAL A 485 5.02 -23.37 -64.44
C VAL A 485 6.18 -23.60 -65.41
N ALA A 486 7.23 -24.30 -64.96
CA ALA A 486 8.38 -24.61 -65.80
C ALA A 486 7.97 -25.47 -67.02
N TRP A 487 7.07 -26.43 -66.82
CA TRP A 487 6.55 -27.26 -67.90
C TRP A 487 5.71 -26.46 -68.91
N GLY A 488 4.91 -25.50 -68.44
CA GLY A 488 4.13 -24.60 -69.28
C GLY A 488 4.98 -23.67 -70.16
N GLU A 489 6.07 -23.14 -69.61
CA GLU A 489 7.03 -22.32 -70.36
C GLU A 489 7.70 -23.14 -71.48
N VAL A 490 8.19 -24.34 -71.13
CA VAL A 490 8.84 -25.25 -72.08
C VAL A 490 7.89 -25.60 -73.23
N ALA A 491 6.63 -25.95 -72.92
CA ALA A 491 5.65 -26.31 -73.94
C ALA A 491 5.25 -25.14 -74.85
N ARG A 492 5.11 -23.92 -74.31
CA ARG A 492 4.83 -22.72 -75.10
C ARG A 492 5.95 -22.43 -76.10
N ARG A 493 7.20 -22.54 -75.65
CA ARG A 493 8.38 -22.33 -76.49
C ARG A 493 8.46 -23.36 -77.62
N LEU A 494 8.30 -24.64 -77.29
CA LEU A 494 8.27 -25.72 -78.27
C LEU A 494 7.15 -25.52 -79.31
N ALA A 495 5.97 -25.07 -78.89
CA ALA A 495 4.87 -24.83 -79.82
C ALA A 495 5.16 -23.71 -80.83
N HIS A 496 5.84 -22.64 -80.41
CA HIS A 496 6.30 -21.60 -81.34
C HIS A 496 7.40 -22.11 -82.28
N GLU A 497 8.38 -22.85 -81.76
CA GLU A 497 9.48 -23.40 -82.55
C GLU A 497 9.02 -24.43 -83.58
N ILE A 498 7.94 -25.18 -83.33
CA ILE A 498 7.36 -26.14 -84.31
C ILE A 498 6.44 -25.43 -85.33
N LYS A 499 5.72 -24.37 -84.97
CA LYS A 499 4.89 -23.60 -85.92
C LYS A 499 5.71 -22.89 -87.01
N ASN A 500 6.92 -22.45 -86.65
CA ASN A 500 7.82 -21.72 -87.52
C ASN A 500 8.25 -22.50 -88.78
N PRO A 501 8.66 -23.78 -88.72
CA PRO A 501 8.95 -24.58 -89.92
C PRO A 501 7.68 -25.04 -90.66
N LEU A 502 6.56 -25.25 -89.96
CA LEU A 502 5.32 -25.73 -90.59
C LEU A 502 4.71 -24.72 -91.57
N THR A 503 4.74 -23.42 -91.24
CA THR A 503 4.08 -22.40 -92.08
C THR A 503 4.76 -22.23 -93.46
N PRO A 504 6.10 -22.14 -93.57
CA PRO A 504 6.78 -22.15 -94.86
C PRO A 504 6.62 -23.45 -95.64
N ILE A 505 6.52 -24.61 -94.98
CA ILE A 505 6.27 -25.90 -95.66
C ILE A 505 4.90 -25.86 -96.37
N GLN A 506 3.85 -25.38 -95.68
CA GLN A 506 2.52 -25.18 -96.27
C GLN A 506 2.58 -24.20 -97.45
N LEU A 507 3.12 -23.00 -97.25
CA LEU A 507 3.21 -21.98 -98.31
C LEU A 507 4.04 -22.45 -99.50
N SER A 508 5.09 -23.24 -99.28
CA SER A 508 5.91 -23.80 -100.36
C SER A 508 5.11 -24.83 -101.16
N ALA A 509 4.36 -25.71 -100.50
CA ALA A 509 3.49 -26.68 -101.17
C ALA A 509 2.39 -25.98 -102.00
N GLU A 510 1.68 -25.02 -101.41
CA GLU A 510 0.65 -24.21 -102.08
C GLU A 510 1.23 -23.42 -103.27
N ARG A 511 2.42 -22.83 -103.10
CA ARG A 511 3.10 -22.06 -104.16
C ARG A 511 3.55 -22.95 -105.31
N VAL A 512 4.09 -24.14 -105.01
CA VAL A 512 4.49 -25.12 -106.02
C VAL A 512 3.26 -25.58 -106.80
N GLN A 513 2.15 -25.88 -106.11
CA GLN A 513 0.86 -26.20 -106.71
C GLN A 513 0.40 -25.08 -107.64
N HIS A 514 0.23 -23.85 -107.12
CA HIS A 514 -0.29 -22.71 -107.87
C HIS A 514 0.55 -22.37 -109.12
N LYS A 515 1.89 -22.49 -109.04
CA LYS A 515 2.79 -22.10 -110.14
C LYS A 515 2.92 -23.16 -111.25
N LEU A 516 2.79 -24.44 -110.90
CA LEU A 516 3.04 -25.56 -111.83
C LEU A 516 1.75 -26.22 -112.34
N ILE A 517 0.61 -26.07 -111.66
CA ILE A 517 -0.64 -26.77 -112.01
C ILE A 517 -1.11 -26.50 -113.44
N ASN A 518 -0.93 -25.26 -113.94
CA ASN A 518 -1.33 -24.85 -115.30
C ASN A 518 -0.24 -25.11 -116.36
N LYS A 519 0.89 -25.73 -115.98
CA LYS A 519 2.06 -25.96 -116.87
C LYS A 519 2.36 -27.45 -117.10
N LEU A 520 1.59 -28.33 -116.47
CA LEU A 520 1.78 -29.78 -116.48
C LEU A 520 0.71 -30.45 -117.35
N SER A 521 0.98 -31.70 -117.76
CA SER A 521 -0.05 -32.56 -118.35
C SER A 521 -1.18 -32.81 -117.34
N GLU A 522 -2.39 -33.18 -117.79
CA GLU A 522 -3.52 -33.46 -116.87
C GLU A 522 -3.17 -34.51 -115.80
N GLU A 523 -2.41 -35.54 -116.18
CA GLU A 523 -2.00 -36.63 -115.29
C GLU A 523 -0.99 -36.14 -114.23
N ASP A 524 0.04 -35.40 -114.66
CA ASP A 524 1.05 -34.82 -113.76
C ASP A 524 0.46 -33.74 -112.84
N ALA A 525 -0.48 -32.93 -113.35
CA ALA A 525 -1.20 -31.92 -112.57
C ALA A 525 -2.05 -32.56 -111.47
N LYS A 526 -2.68 -33.71 -111.74
CA LYS A 526 -3.45 -34.46 -110.75
C LYS A 526 -2.56 -35.07 -109.67
N ILE A 527 -1.40 -35.59 -110.03
CA ILE A 527 -0.40 -36.10 -109.08
C ILE A 527 0.15 -34.98 -108.19
N LEU A 528 0.51 -33.83 -108.79
CA LEU A 528 0.98 -32.66 -108.05
C LEU A 528 -0.08 -32.15 -107.07
N ARG A 529 -1.32 -32.02 -107.52
CA ARG A 529 -2.47 -31.59 -106.70
C ARG A 529 -2.65 -32.50 -105.49
N ARG A 530 -2.75 -33.81 -105.71
CA ARG A 530 -2.90 -34.79 -104.62
C ARG A 530 -1.74 -34.74 -103.63
N SER A 531 -0.51 -34.59 -104.11
CA SER A 531 0.69 -34.57 -103.26
C SER A 531 0.78 -33.29 -102.43
N THR A 532 0.51 -32.14 -103.04
CA THR A 532 0.52 -30.84 -102.37
C THR A 532 -0.64 -30.70 -101.37
N GLU A 533 -1.85 -31.14 -101.73
CA GLU A 533 -2.99 -31.22 -100.80
C GLU A 533 -2.69 -32.15 -99.61
N THR A 534 -2.03 -33.29 -99.84
CA THR A 534 -1.63 -34.19 -98.75
C THR A 534 -0.64 -33.51 -97.79
N ILE A 535 0.34 -32.77 -98.32
CA ILE A 535 1.32 -32.02 -97.50
C ILE A 535 0.61 -30.92 -96.70
N VAL A 536 -0.27 -30.14 -97.34
CA VAL A 536 -1.05 -29.07 -96.68
C VAL A 536 -1.89 -29.65 -95.55
N ASN A 537 -2.65 -30.72 -95.83
CA ASN A 537 -3.47 -31.41 -94.84
C ASN A 537 -2.64 -31.95 -93.66
N GLN A 538 -1.45 -32.49 -93.92
CA GLN A 538 -0.58 -33.01 -92.86
C GLN A 538 0.03 -31.88 -92.01
N VAL A 539 0.39 -30.76 -92.63
CA VAL A 539 0.86 -29.56 -91.93
C VAL A 539 -0.25 -28.96 -91.07
N GLU A 540 -1.48 -28.92 -91.57
CA GLU A 540 -2.64 -28.46 -90.79
C GLU A 540 -2.92 -29.36 -89.59
N ALA A 541 -2.84 -30.69 -89.76
CA ALA A 541 -2.96 -31.64 -88.65
C ALA A 541 -1.87 -31.42 -87.58
N LEU A 542 -0.62 -31.19 -88.00
CA LEU A 542 0.48 -30.87 -87.08
C LEU A 542 0.28 -29.52 -86.38
N LYS A 543 -0.17 -28.47 -87.10
CA LYS A 543 -0.51 -27.18 -86.51
C LYS A 543 -1.61 -27.32 -85.45
N LYS A 544 -2.61 -28.16 -85.69
CA LYS A 544 -3.68 -28.47 -84.73
C LYS A 544 -3.13 -29.16 -83.47
N MET A 545 -2.34 -30.21 -83.63
CA MET A 545 -1.71 -30.93 -82.50
C MET A 545 -0.81 -30.03 -81.65
N VAL A 546 0.00 -29.17 -82.29
CA VAL A 546 0.88 -28.22 -81.59
C VAL A 546 0.08 -27.14 -80.85
N ASN A 547 -1.05 -26.70 -81.40
CA ASN A 547 -1.96 -25.78 -80.72
C ASN A 547 -2.59 -26.40 -79.48
N GLU A 548 -3.06 -27.63 -79.58
CA GLU A 548 -3.65 -28.38 -78.46
C GLU A 548 -2.62 -28.64 -77.35
N PHE A 549 -1.39 -29.00 -77.71
CA PHE A 549 -0.29 -29.17 -76.75
C PHE A 549 0.04 -27.88 -76.00
N ASN A 550 0.09 -26.74 -76.71
CA ASN A 550 0.29 -25.42 -76.10
C ASN A 550 -0.86 -25.04 -75.15
N GLN A 551 -2.10 -25.34 -75.53
CA GLN A 551 -3.27 -25.08 -74.67
C GLN A 551 -3.24 -25.94 -73.41
N TYR A 552 -2.90 -27.22 -73.52
CA TYR A 552 -2.77 -28.12 -72.37
C TYR A 552 -1.71 -27.64 -71.36
N ALA A 553 -0.60 -27.08 -71.84
CA ALA A 553 0.49 -26.64 -70.99
C ALA A 553 0.35 -25.20 -70.48
N ARG A 554 -0.64 -24.43 -70.98
CA ARG A 554 -0.97 -23.14 -70.37
C ARG A 554 -1.56 -23.36 -68.98
N VAL A 555 -1.26 -22.43 -68.10
CA VAL A 555 -2.00 -22.18 -66.86
C VAL A 555 -2.80 -20.91 -67.14
N PRO A 556 -4.05 -21.00 -67.66
CA PRO A 556 -4.89 -19.83 -67.81
C PRO A 556 -5.31 -19.31 -66.44
N GLU A 557 -5.57 -18.01 -66.33
CA GLU A 557 -6.33 -17.48 -65.19
C GLU A 557 -7.78 -17.95 -65.33
N LEU A 558 -8.23 -18.80 -64.41
CA LEU A 558 -9.58 -19.34 -64.38
C LEU A 558 -10.56 -18.23 -63.97
N GLU A 559 -11.35 -17.73 -64.91
CA GLU A 559 -12.39 -16.73 -64.62
C GLU A 559 -13.73 -17.39 -64.28
N LEU A 560 -13.90 -17.80 -63.02
CA LEU A 560 -15.14 -18.38 -62.55
C LEU A 560 -16.26 -17.33 -62.46
N ARG A 561 -17.24 -17.40 -63.36
CA ARG A 561 -18.47 -16.59 -63.32
C ARG A 561 -19.68 -17.48 -63.11
N GLN A 562 -20.74 -16.92 -62.52
CA GLN A 562 -22.01 -17.64 -62.43
C GLN A 562 -22.60 -17.75 -63.84
N LEU A 563 -22.86 -18.97 -64.28
CA LEU A 563 -23.36 -19.27 -65.63
C LEU A 563 -24.60 -20.16 -65.57
N ASP A 564 -25.52 -19.91 -66.50
CA ASP A 564 -26.59 -20.85 -66.81
C ASP A 564 -26.01 -21.96 -67.70
N PHE A 565 -25.80 -23.13 -67.11
CA PHE A 565 -25.15 -24.25 -67.78
C PHE A 565 -26.02 -24.82 -68.91
N ASN A 566 -27.35 -24.82 -68.76
CA ASN A 566 -28.24 -25.26 -69.83
C ASN A 566 -28.22 -24.29 -71.01
N GLN A 567 -28.15 -22.98 -70.75
CA GLN A 567 -27.99 -22.00 -71.83
C GLN A 567 -26.70 -22.25 -72.61
N LEU A 568 -25.57 -22.46 -71.93
CA LEU A 568 -24.29 -22.77 -72.57
C LEU A 568 -24.37 -24.05 -73.42
N VAL A 569 -24.97 -25.11 -72.90
CA VAL A 569 -25.18 -26.38 -73.63
C VAL A 569 -26.00 -26.14 -74.90
N ARG A 570 -27.13 -25.43 -74.82
CA ARG A 570 -27.98 -25.11 -75.98
C ARG A 570 -27.22 -24.30 -77.05
N GLU A 571 -26.44 -23.29 -76.64
CA GLU A 571 -25.63 -22.48 -77.55
C GLU A 571 -24.63 -23.34 -78.35
N VAL A 572 -24.00 -24.32 -77.70
CA VAL A 572 -23.04 -25.22 -78.38
C VAL A 572 -23.77 -26.19 -79.30
N LEU A 573 -24.88 -26.78 -78.85
CA LEU A 573 -25.64 -27.74 -79.66
C LEU A 573 -26.20 -27.11 -80.93
N ALA A 574 -26.65 -25.85 -80.88
CA ALA A 574 -27.14 -25.11 -82.05
C ALA A 574 -26.10 -24.99 -83.19
N LEU A 575 -24.80 -24.87 -82.83
CA LEU A 575 -23.72 -24.82 -83.83
C LEU A 575 -23.55 -26.17 -84.56
N TYR A 576 -23.77 -27.28 -83.86
CA TYR A 576 -23.66 -28.62 -84.41
C TYR A 576 -24.90 -29.05 -85.19
N GLU A 577 -26.10 -28.57 -84.83
CA GLU A 577 -27.32 -28.76 -85.62
C GLU A 577 -27.21 -28.07 -86.99
N THR A 578 -26.62 -26.87 -87.04
CA THR A 578 -26.44 -26.10 -88.29
C THR A 578 -25.37 -26.72 -89.19
N GLY A 579 -24.26 -27.20 -88.63
CA GLY A 579 -23.17 -27.84 -89.39
C GLY A 579 -23.51 -29.24 -89.95
N SER A 580 -24.44 -29.95 -89.30
CA SER A 580 -24.92 -31.28 -89.75
C SER A 580 -25.75 -31.23 -91.04
N MET A 581 -26.02 -30.04 -91.58
CA MET A 581 -26.67 -29.83 -92.89
C MET A 581 -25.69 -29.88 -94.07
N ALA A 582 -24.36 -29.91 -93.85
CA ALA A 582 -23.35 -29.68 -94.89
C ALA A 582 -22.31 -30.82 -95.06
N VAL A 583 -22.61 -32.06 -94.64
CA VAL A 583 -21.65 -33.18 -94.78
C VAL A 583 -21.84 -33.92 -96.11
N GLU A 584 -20.75 -34.05 -96.89
CA GLU A 584 -20.66 -34.68 -98.23
C GLU A 584 -21.10 -36.17 -98.30
N ASN A 585 -21.43 -36.83 -97.18
CA ASN A 585 -21.74 -38.27 -97.11
C ASN A 585 -23.20 -38.62 -96.75
N GLY A 586 -24.13 -37.66 -96.73
CA GLY A 586 -25.57 -37.94 -96.76
C GLY A 586 -26.19 -38.66 -95.54
N LYS A 587 -25.47 -38.87 -94.43
CA LYS A 587 -26.02 -39.41 -93.17
C LYS A 587 -26.25 -38.27 -92.16
N HIS A 588 -27.49 -38.11 -91.72
CA HIS A 588 -27.88 -37.12 -90.72
C HIS A 588 -27.66 -37.67 -89.31
N ILE A 589 -26.86 -36.98 -88.49
CA ILE A 589 -26.65 -37.35 -87.08
C ILE A 589 -27.81 -36.77 -86.26
N GLN A 590 -28.55 -37.62 -85.56
CA GLN A 590 -29.64 -37.19 -84.69
C GLN A 590 -29.08 -36.82 -83.31
N ILE A 591 -29.25 -35.55 -82.91
CA ILE A 591 -28.88 -35.08 -81.56
C ILE A 591 -30.16 -34.99 -80.72
N ILE A 592 -30.25 -35.80 -79.66
CA ILE A 592 -31.37 -35.82 -78.72
C ILE A 592 -30.97 -35.01 -77.47
N GLN A 593 -31.72 -33.95 -77.18
CA GLN A 593 -31.47 -33.08 -76.03
C GLN A 593 -32.47 -33.40 -74.90
N ILE A 594 -31.96 -33.81 -73.74
CA ILE A 594 -32.77 -34.08 -72.52
C ILE A 594 -32.23 -33.18 -71.40
N LEU A 595 -32.61 -31.90 -71.46
CA LEU A 595 -32.13 -30.90 -70.50
C LEU A 595 -33.14 -30.70 -69.38
N ALA A 596 -32.69 -30.80 -68.12
CA ALA A 596 -33.56 -30.52 -66.96
C ALA A 596 -34.07 -29.07 -66.98
N GLU A 597 -35.35 -28.85 -66.64
CA GLU A 597 -35.97 -27.50 -66.69
C GLU A 597 -35.37 -26.53 -65.67
N GLU A 598 -35.01 -27.01 -64.48
CA GLU A 598 -34.36 -26.23 -63.42
C GLU A 598 -33.04 -26.87 -62.99
N LEU A 599 -31.92 -26.18 -63.23
CA LEU A 599 -30.60 -26.54 -62.72
C LEU A 599 -30.08 -25.47 -61.75
N PRO A 600 -29.35 -25.86 -60.69
CA PRO A 600 -28.63 -24.89 -59.87
C PRO A 600 -27.56 -24.18 -60.72
N GLY A 601 -27.31 -22.90 -60.43
CA GLY A 601 -26.27 -22.14 -61.11
C GLY A 601 -24.89 -22.75 -60.84
N VAL A 602 -24.05 -22.84 -61.88
CA VAL A 602 -22.68 -23.34 -61.78
C VAL A 602 -21.71 -22.16 -61.84
N ARG A 603 -20.59 -22.25 -61.12
CA ARG A 603 -19.48 -21.32 -61.28
C ARG A 603 -18.47 -21.92 -62.24
N GLY A 604 -18.19 -21.22 -63.33
CA GLY A 604 -17.26 -21.72 -64.33
C GLY A 604 -16.86 -20.68 -65.35
N ASP A 605 -15.78 -20.99 -66.06
CA ASP A 605 -15.33 -20.25 -67.22
C ASP A 605 -16.13 -20.73 -68.44
N SER A 606 -16.95 -19.82 -68.98
CA SER A 606 -17.81 -20.13 -70.14
C SER A 606 -17.00 -20.59 -71.36
N ALA A 607 -15.80 -20.05 -71.60
CA ALA A 607 -14.98 -20.41 -72.74
C ALA A 607 -14.39 -21.82 -72.59
N GLN A 608 -13.91 -22.16 -71.39
CA GLN A 608 -13.35 -23.49 -71.11
C GLN A 608 -14.42 -24.58 -71.07
N LEU A 609 -15.57 -24.32 -70.45
CA LEU A 609 -16.69 -25.27 -70.46
C LEU A 609 -17.28 -25.45 -71.86
N ARG A 610 -17.26 -24.42 -72.71
CA ARG A 610 -17.60 -24.54 -74.13
C ARG A 610 -16.63 -25.46 -74.87
N GLN A 611 -15.33 -25.35 -74.56
CA GLN A 611 -14.31 -26.24 -75.11
C GLN A 611 -14.50 -27.68 -74.66
N VAL A 612 -14.88 -27.90 -73.40
CA VAL A 612 -15.24 -29.23 -72.89
C VAL A 612 -16.39 -29.83 -73.71
N LEU A 613 -17.49 -29.09 -73.87
CA LEU A 613 -18.65 -29.52 -74.65
C LEU A 613 -18.27 -29.83 -76.10
N HIS A 614 -17.46 -28.99 -76.74
CA HIS A 614 -16.97 -29.20 -78.10
C HIS A 614 -16.14 -30.49 -78.22
N ASN A 615 -15.20 -30.74 -77.30
CA ASN A 615 -14.37 -31.93 -77.30
C ASN A 615 -15.19 -33.21 -77.08
N LEU A 616 -16.20 -33.17 -76.20
CA LEU A 616 -17.09 -34.31 -75.98
C LEU A 616 -17.97 -34.60 -77.20
N LEU A 617 -18.58 -33.57 -77.79
CA LEU A 617 -19.44 -33.71 -78.97
C LEU A 617 -18.63 -34.15 -80.21
N GLN A 618 -17.43 -33.61 -80.40
CA GLN A 618 -16.53 -34.04 -81.47
C GLN A 618 -16.09 -35.50 -81.28
N ASN A 619 -15.77 -35.91 -80.05
CA ASN A 619 -15.43 -37.30 -79.77
C ASN A 619 -16.61 -38.25 -80.04
N ALA A 620 -17.82 -37.84 -79.69
CA ALA A 620 -19.05 -38.58 -79.97
C ALA A 620 -19.31 -38.69 -81.49
N GLN A 621 -19.19 -37.60 -82.26
CA GLN A 621 -19.36 -37.63 -83.72
C GLN A 621 -18.35 -38.55 -84.42
N ASP A 622 -17.08 -38.47 -84.04
CA ASP A 622 -16.04 -39.32 -84.62
C ASP A 622 -16.29 -40.81 -84.33
N ALA A 623 -16.92 -41.15 -83.20
CA ALA A 623 -17.28 -42.53 -82.86
C ALA A 623 -18.43 -43.08 -83.71
N LEU A 624 -19.15 -42.20 -84.42
CA LEU A 624 -20.38 -42.52 -85.17
C LEU A 624 -20.18 -42.68 -86.68
N ILE A 625 -18.97 -42.49 -87.22
CA ILE A 625 -18.68 -42.47 -88.67
C ILE A 625 -19.21 -43.71 -89.42
N ASP A 626 -19.08 -44.90 -88.82
CA ASP A 626 -19.49 -46.19 -89.41
C ASP A 626 -20.82 -46.74 -88.85
N THR A 627 -21.57 -45.93 -88.10
CA THR A 627 -22.81 -46.36 -87.43
C THR A 627 -24.02 -46.25 -88.38
N PRO A 628 -24.93 -47.25 -88.43
CA PRO A 628 -26.08 -47.25 -89.34
C PRO A 628 -27.16 -46.22 -88.97
N GLU A 629 -27.33 -45.91 -87.68
CA GLU A 629 -28.25 -44.89 -87.16
C GLU A 629 -27.54 -44.05 -86.09
N PRO A 630 -26.80 -42.99 -86.48
CA PRO A 630 -25.95 -42.26 -85.54
C PRO A 630 -26.79 -41.35 -84.62
N VAL A 631 -26.74 -41.63 -83.31
CA VAL A 631 -27.47 -40.89 -82.27
C VAL A 631 -26.51 -40.39 -81.20
N ILE A 632 -26.62 -39.11 -80.87
CA ILE A 632 -25.96 -38.49 -79.70
C ILE A 632 -27.05 -38.01 -78.74
N GLU A 633 -27.04 -38.50 -77.52
CA GLU A 633 -27.92 -38.05 -76.44
C GLU A 633 -27.12 -37.14 -75.50
N VAL A 634 -27.61 -35.91 -75.30
CA VAL A 634 -27.03 -34.95 -74.35
C VAL A 634 -28.04 -34.69 -73.26
N LYS A 635 -27.71 -35.12 -72.04
CA LYS A 635 -28.57 -35.04 -70.87
C LYS A 635 -27.95 -34.15 -69.80
N THR A 636 -28.76 -33.29 -69.19
CA THR A 636 -28.37 -32.55 -67.98
C THR A 636 -29.32 -32.88 -66.83
N GLU A 637 -28.77 -33.17 -65.64
CA GLU A 637 -29.57 -33.44 -64.44
C GLU A 637 -28.89 -32.93 -63.17
N THR A 638 -29.65 -32.77 -62.08
CA THR A 638 -29.08 -32.40 -60.78
C THR A 638 -28.71 -33.67 -60.03
N MET A 639 -27.43 -33.85 -59.67
CA MET A 639 -26.93 -35.03 -58.96
C MET A 639 -25.94 -34.62 -57.86
N HIS A 640 -26.03 -35.22 -56.67
CA HIS A 640 -25.10 -35.02 -55.54
C HIS A 640 -24.86 -33.55 -55.12
N GLY A 641 -25.86 -32.67 -55.26
CA GLY A 641 -25.70 -31.25 -54.94
C GLY A 641 -24.94 -30.43 -55.99
N GLY A 642 -24.79 -30.97 -57.21
CA GLY A 642 -24.19 -30.32 -58.36
C GLY A 642 -25.00 -30.54 -59.66
N VAL A 643 -24.46 -30.08 -60.78
CA VAL A 643 -25.00 -30.27 -62.13
C VAL A 643 -24.22 -31.37 -62.83
N GLN A 644 -24.91 -32.41 -63.27
CA GLN A 644 -24.35 -33.47 -64.09
C GLN A 644 -24.68 -33.24 -65.57
N LEU A 645 -23.67 -33.30 -66.42
CA LEU A 645 -23.79 -33.43 -67.88
C LEU A 645 -23.42 -34.85 -68.29
N SER A 646 -24.26 -35.51 -69.07
CA SER A 646 -23.97 -36.80 -69.68
C SER A 646 -24.07 -36.68 -71.21
N VAL A 647 -23.00 -37.02 -71.90
CA VAL A 647 -22.96 -37.15 -73.37
C VAL A 647 -22.84 -38.62 -73.69
N ARG A 648 -23.84 -39.15 -74.38
CA ARG A 648 -23.98 -40.55 -74.74
C ARG A 648 -24.02 -40.71 -76.26
N ASP A 649 -23.24 -41.64 -76.78
CA ASP A 649 -23.26 -42.05 -78.19
C ASP A 649 -23.59 -43.54 -78.32
N ASN A 650 -24.07 -43.95 -79.50
CA ASN A 650 -24.29 -45.35 -79.87
C ASN A 650 -23.19 -45.91 -80.80
N GLY A 651 -21.98 -45.36 -80.73
CA GLY A 651 -20.83 -45.75 -81.55
C GLY A 651 -20.07 -46.97 -81.02
N CYS A 652 -18.79 -47.08 -81.37
CA CYS A 652 -17.96 -48.26 -81.08
C CYS A 652 -17.48 -48.39 -79.62
N GLY A 653 -17.65 -47.36 -78.78
CA GLY A 653 -17.22 -47.36 -77.37
C GLY A 653 -15.70 -47.45 -77.17
N PHE A 654 -15.26 -47.73 -75.94
CA PHE A 654 -13.85 -47.87 -75.56
C PHE A 654 -13.45 -49.35 -75.40
N SER A 655 -12.25 -49.76 -75.85
CA SER A 655 -11.69 -51.06 -75.43
C SER A 655 -11.26 -51.03 -73.96
N GLU A 656 -11.17 -52.18 -73.28
CA GLU A 656 -10.79 -52.21 -71.85
C GLU A 656 -9.40 -51.62 -71.59
N GLU A 657 -8.45 -51.83 -72.50
CA GLU A 657 -7.08 -51.30 -72.43
C GLU A 657 -7.04 -49.77 -72.52
N ILE A 658 -7.92 -49.20 -73.35
CA ILE A 658 -7.94 -47.75 -73.61
C ILE A 658 -8.75 -47.03 -72.54
N ARG A 659 -9.82 -47.64 -72.01
CA ARG A 659 -10.61 -47.08 -70.90
C ARG A 659 -9.75 -46.71 -69.69
N ALA A 660 -8.76 -47.54 -69.34
CA ALA A 660 -7.88 -47.28 -68.19
C ALA A 660 -6.91 -46.10 -68.41
N ARG A 661 -6.61 -45.76 -69.66
CA ARG A 661 -5.59 -44.79 -70.06
C ARG A 661 -6.14 -43.63 -70.89
N VAL A 662 -7.46 -43.52 -70.98
CA VAL A 662 -8.16 -42.58 -71.86
C VAL A 662 -7.90 -41.10 -71.53
N PHE A 663 -7.48 -40.83 -70.29
CA PHE A 663 -7.10 -39.49 -69.81
C PHE A 663 -5.59 -39.25 -69.84
N GLU A 664 -4.78 -40.23 -70.24
CA GLU A 664 -3.35 -40.03 -70.46
C GLU A 664 -3.13 -39.29 -71.79
N PRO A 665 -2.21 -38.30 -71.85
CA PRO A 665 -1.89 -37.61 -73.09
C PRO A 665 -1.44 -38.56 -74.22
N TYR A 666 -1.85 -38.26 -75.45
CA TYR A 666 -1.48 -38.95 -76.69
C TYR A 666 -2.04 -40.37 -76.87
N VAL A 667 -2.91 -40.82 -75.97
CA VAL A 667 -3.64 -42.09 -76.14
C VAL A 667 -4.81 -41.88 -77.11
N THR A 668 -4.78 -42.52 -78.29
CA THR A 668 -5.81 -42.39 -79.33
C THR A 668 -5.92 -43.68 -80.17
N THR A 669 -7.14 -44.03 -80.58
CA THR A 669 -7.43 -45.13 -81.54
C THR A 669 -7.56 -44.65 -82.98
N LYS A 670 -7.60 -43.33 -83.21
CA LYS A 670 -7.97 -42.73 -84.49
C LYS A 670 -6.74 -42.36 -85.33
N LEU A 671 -6.78 -42.66 -86.63
CA LEU A 671 -5.73 -42.32 -87.62
C LEU A 671 -5.40 -40.82 -87.72
N LYS A 672 -6.35 -39.93 -87.40
CA LYS A 672 -6.17 -38.46 -87.40
C LYS A 672 -6.37 -37.81 -86.02
N GLY A 673 -6.47 -38.61 -84.95
CA GLY A 673 -6.71 -38.11 -83.59
C GLY A 673 -5.41 -37.68 -82.90
N THR A 674 -5.47 -36.59 -82.12
CA THR A 674 -4.30 -36.05 -81.40
C THR A 674 -4.08 -36.69 -80.02
N GLY A 675 -5.10 -37.33 -79.45
CA GLY A 675 -5.05 -37.93 -78.11
C GLY A 675 -4.97 -36.91 -76.97
N LEU A 676 -5.23 -35.62 -77.22
CA LEU A 676 -5.17 -34.56 -76.22
C LEU A 676 -6.54 -34.07 -75.74
N GLY A 677 -7.61 -34.37 -76.48
CA GLY A 677 -8.96 -33.85 -76.19
C GLY A 677 -9.52 -34.24 -74.81
N LEU A 678 -9.50 -35.53 -74.45
CA LEU A 678 -10.01 -36.00 -73.15
C LEU A 678 -9.11 -35.64 -71.95
N PRO A 679 -7.78 -35.67 -72.06
CA PRO A 679 -6.90 -35.07 -71.04
C PRO A 679 -7.19 -33.59 -70.78
N ILE A 680 -7.47 -32.79 -71.83
CA ILE A 680 -7.86 -31.38 -71.69
C ILE A 680 -9.20 -31.27 -70.97
N VAL A 681 -10.19 -32.11 -71.32
CA VAL A 681 -11.49 -32.13 -70.63
C VAL A 681 -11.31 -32.42 -69.14
N LYS A 682 -10.54 -33.45 -68.79
CA LYS A 682 -10.28 -33.80 -67.38
C LYS A 682 -9.65 -32.63 -66.62
N LYS A 683 -8.62 -32.01 -67.20
CA LYS A 683 -7.94 -30.85 -66.60
C LYS A 683 -8.91 -29.69 -66.34
N ILE A 684 -9.71 -29.31 -67.35
CA ILE A 684 -10.68 -28.21 -67.20
C ILE A 684 -11.70 -28.54 -66.10
N ILE A 685 -12.21 -29.78 -66.06
CA ILE A 685 -13.19 -30.17 -65.04
C ILE A 685 -12.60 -30.18 -63.63
N GLU A 686 -11.36 -30.66 -63.46
CA GLU A 686 -10.64 -30.61 -62.19
C GLU A 686 -10.36 -29.16 -61.74
N GLU A 687 -10.03 -28.25 -62.67
CA GLU A 687 -9.88 -26.81 -62.38
C GLU A 687 -11.20 -26.15 -61.94
N HIS A 688 -12.34 -26.73 -62.31
CA HIS A 688 -13.68 -26.28 -61.91
C HIS A 688 -14.23 -27.03 -60.68
N ASP A 689 -13.36 -27.71 -59.92
CA ASP A 689 -13.73 -28.54 -58.76
C ASP A 689 -14.76 -29.64 -59.10
N GLY A 690 -14.78 -30.08 -60.35
CA GLY A 690 -15.70 -31.08 -60.87
C GLY A 690 -15.11 -32.48 -60.97
N LEU A 691 -15.97 -33.45 -61.25
CA LEU A 691 -15.61 -34.86 -61.45
C LEU A 691 -15.96 -35.30 -62.86
N ILE A 692 -15.15 -36.18 -63.45
CA ILE A 692 -15.42 -36.79 -64.75
C ILE A 692 -15.41 -38.33 -64.65
N HIS A 693 -16.38 -38.96 -65.29
CA HIS A 693 -16.54 -40.41 -65.36
C HIS A 693 -16.79 -40.87 -66.80
N ILE A 694 -16.28 -42.05 -67.14
CA ILE A 694 -16.42 -42.65 -68.47
C ILE A 694 -16.85 -44.10 -68.32
N GLU A 695 -17.85 -44.52 -69.07
CA GLU A 695 -18.35 -45.89 -69.11
C GLU A 695 -18.78 -46.30 -70.53
N ASN A 696 -18.80 -47.61 -70.79
CA ASN A 696 -19.35 -48.17 -72.05
C ASN A 696 -20.79 -48.61 -71.83
N ILE A 697 -21.61 -48.45 -72.86
CA ILE A 697 -23.03 -48.83 -72.83
C ILE A 697 -23.25 -50.06 -73.70
N LYS A 698 -24.06 -51.02 -73.21
CA LYS A 698 -24.44 -52.21 -73.97
C LYS A 698 -25.71 -51.95 -74.81
N PRO A 699 -25.85 -52.51 -76.03
CA PRO A 699 -24.91 -53.41 -76.70
C PRO A 699 -23.71 -52.71 -77.37
N HIS A 700 -23.80 -51.43 -77.74
CA HIS A 700 -22.69 -50.62 -78.28
C HIS A 700 -22.87 -49.14 -77.86
N GLY A 701 -21.77 -48.42 -77.59
CA GLY A 701 -21.76 -46.99 -77.25
C GLY A 701 -20.88 -46.60 -76.06
N ALA A 702 -20.69 -45.31 -75.84
CA ALA A 702 -20.01 -44.74 -74.68
C ALA A 702 -20.84 -43.65 -74.00
N GLN A 703 -20.66 -43.49 -72.68
CA GLN A 703 -21.17 -42.37 -71.91
C GLN A 703 -20.02 -41.67 -71.19
N ILE A 704 -19.95 -40.35 -71.35
CA ILE A 704 -19.06 -39.49 -70.59
C ILE A 704 -19.91 -38.58 -69.72
N SER A 705 -19.71 -38.67 -68.40
CA SER A 705 -20.44 -37.88 -67.41
C SER A 705 -19.51 -36.92 -66.68
N ILE A 706 -19.93 -35.67 -66.54
CA ILE A 706 -19.22 -34.61 -65.83
C ILE A 706 -20.13 -34.08 -64.73
N ILE A 707 -19.62 -33.92 -63.52
CA ILE A 707 -20.33 -33.35 -62.37
C ILE A 707 -19.63 -32.05 -61.97
N LEU A 708 -20.35 -30.93 -62.01
CA LEU A 708 -19.87 -29.63 -61.58
C LEU A 708 -20.57 -29.21 -60.28
N PRO A 709 -19.87 -28.59 -59.30
CA PRO A 709 -20.48 -28.17 -58.05
C PRO A 709 -21.48 -27.02 -58.27
N ALA A 710 -22.61 -27.08 -57.56
CA ALA A 710 -23.58 -25.99 -57.55
C ALA A 710 -23.06 -24.80 -56.73
N VAL A 711 -23.43 -23.59 -57.13
CA VAL A 711 -23.28 -22.41 -56.27
C VAL A 711 -24.23 -22.54 -55.09
N GLU A 712 -23.69 -22.66 -53.87
CA GLU A 712 -24.50 -22.64 -52.65
C GLU A 712 -25.38 -21.38 -52.66
N LYS A 713 -26.70 -21.57 -52.61
CA LYS A 713 -27.64 -20.48 -52.29
C LYS A 713 -27.35 -20.05 -50.85
N ASN A 714 -26.50 -19.03 -50.71
CA ASN A 714 -26.15 -18.42 -49.44
C ASN A 714 -27.45 -18.13 -48.66
N LYS A 715 -27.69 -18.87 -47.57
CA LYS A 715 -28.69 -18.52 -46.56
C LYS A 715 -28.28 -17.14 -46.05
N THR A 716 -29.15 -16.18 -46.28
CA THR A 716 -29.06 -14.80 -45.86
C THR A 716 -28.49 -14.68 -44.45
N ALA A 717 -27.34 -14.00 -44.34
CA ALA A 717 -26.75 -13.57 -43.09
C ALA A 717 -27.76 -12.69 -42.34
N GLY A 718 -28.31 -13.23 -41.25
CA GLY A 718 -29.10 -12.48 -40.28
C GLY A 718 -28.20 -11.53 -39.50
N ASN A 719 -28.49 -10.24 -39.63
CA ASN A 719 -28.05 -9.14 -38.78
C ASN A 719 -27.78 -9.55 -37.33
N ASN A 720 -26.59 -9.23 -36.82
CA ASN A 720 -26.44 -8.87 -35.41
C ASN A 720 -25.37 -7.77 -35.25
N ARG A 721 -25.82 -6.52 -35.45
CA ARG A 721 -25.12 -5.32 -34.96
C ARG A 721 -25.42 -5.22 -33.45
N LEU A 722 -24.50 -5.66 -32.62
CA LEU A 722 -24.49 -5.37 -31.19
C LEU A 722 -24.02 -3.94 -30.97
N THR A 723 -24.93 -3.12 -30.46
CA THR A 723 -24.69 -1.79 -29.91
C THR A 723 -23.86 -1.90 -28.62
N LEU A 724 -22.72 -1.21 -28.61
CA LEU A 724 -21.95 -0.90 -27.40
C LEU A 724 -22.69 0.18 -26.59
N ASN A 725 -22.95 -0.10 -25.32
CA ASN A 725 -23.05 0.86 -24.23
C ASN A 725 -21.99 0.50 -23.20
#